data_AF-A0A7C1HMC9-F1
#
_entry.id   AF-A0A7C1HMC9-F1
#
_cell.length_a   1.000
_cell.length_b   1.000
_cell.length_c   1.000
_cell.angle_alpha   90.00
_cell.angle_beta   90.00
_cell.angle_gamma   90.00
#
_symmetry.space_group_name_H-M   'P 1'
#
loop_
_entity.id
_entity.type
_entity.pdbx_description
1 polymer ?
#
loop_
_entity_poly.entity_id
_entity_poly.type
_entity_poly.pdbx_seq_one_letter_code
_entity_poly.pdbx_strand_id
1 'polypeptide(L)'
;MNQIPSSEEYIQKLIAERKERLKELTCINQTTRIIKESRSVEVTLSKIVLILPGAWQYPEMTVARIWFEGVDYASPGFRESKWRQSQKFSTIDKRKGEIEIFYLKEFKELDEGPFLKEERHLLENLASIISHYLNSLEAEKIYQKSAAADKIREELTEFKKSQDTNTGRLLQTFLNKQNANRYIFYDLMPYKVREILLVATLYDAFSIEKEGRFSEHILGEYHQMSISSMPRITGVSNYEEALEQINSRHFDLIILMVGYDKVTPVKIAARVKNDFPYIPIYVLAHNDRELSSFKRISKSLDHIDRLFVWNGDSKVFSAMINHLEDEVNTDNDTRIGLVKVILLVEDSEVYYSRYLPLLYNSVLEQTKRIIEDVGTDDLYKILRLRARPKVLLASNYEEALDIVRKYKDYLLCLITDVKFSREGKMDDNAGFRLVKQVRDIIKELPTIIQSSEIQNAHNAFKLKSTFINKNSDTLLQDMRNFFMHHLGFGSFVYRDSAGKKIAEAKSLREFERQIESLPSESLVYHGRRNHFSLWLMARGEIKIAKVIHPIDVADFETADEFKSYLKYVIKKYRNESDSGKIISFDENALLDESNIVSLGTGALGGKGRGCAFINTLIYNLNFQEIIPELNIRTPRTSIVGTDEFDVFMERNNLRDVVSGDISYAEIRKKFLEGDLSYNLEKRLKELLKLMDCPLAIRSSGLMEDSTMQPFSGIFETYLIPNNHPEFNVRFKQLSDAIKLVYASIFSPHSRGYFEAVNHTPEEEKMAVVIQDVAGTLHGKYFYPHISGTAQSNNYYPVSYIEPEDGFALAALGLGHYVVNGGKSYIFSPKYPELEIVSPQSLLKDSQVEFLAMDMTDSNVDFCNEGFEANLKKLTLDEAESHGTLKHLASVFDPENNRVDPGISSSGPRILNFADILKHGYIPLARALNLILEVGRQALGSPVEIEYAVDLRKSDNGKPSFYFLQIKPMLEGNAGYSFELDRIKQEELIILAEKSMGNGKIEDITNLIYVIPEKFNKLRTREIARDIEVLNASMVNQKRKYVLIGPGRWGARDPLIGIPVNWPQISYAQVIIETSLEDFPLDASLGSHFFHNVTSMNVGYFSIQHNSGSSYIRWDIINSQQVVEETEYVR
;
A
#
# COMPACT_ATOMS: atom_id res chain seq x y z
N MET A 1 46.99 50.42 11.09
CA MET A 1 46.35 49.95 9.85
C MET A 1 45.77 48.57 10.16
N ASN A 2 44.48 48.28 10.21
CA ASN A 2 43.25 49.01 9.92
C ASN A 2 42.18 48.64 10.98
N GLN A 3 41.22 49.54 11.13
CA GLN A 3 40.17 49.64 12.14
C GLN A 3 39.44 48.34 12.50
N ILE A 4 39.36 48.04 13.79
CA ILE A 4 38.34 47.15 14.39
C ILE A 4 37.09 48.03 14.61
N PRO A 5 35.95 47.78 13.96
CA PRO A 5 34.72 48.49 14.29
C PRO A 5 34.09 47.89 15.57
N SER A 6 33.86 48.77 16.55
CA SER A 6 32.86 48.74 17.63
C SER A 6 32.07 47.43 17.88
N SER A 7 32.36 46.76 19.00
CA SER A 7 31.61 45.61 19.54
C SER A 7 30.16 45.91 19.95
N GLU A 8 29.81 47.19 20.15
CA GLU A 8 28.48 47.60 20.62
C GLU A 8 27.44 47.65 19.50
N GLU A 9 27.82 48.10 18.30
CA GLU A 9 26.90 48.18 17.14
C GLU A 9 26.52 46.79 16.62
N TYR A 10 27.46 45.85 16.60
CA TYR A 10 27.19 44.47 16.19
C TYR A 10 26.22 43.76 17.16
N ILE A 11 26.39 43.98 18.47
CA ILE A 11 25.48 43.44 19.50
C ILE A 11 24.11 44.11 19.41
N GLN A 12 24.03 45.44 19.23
CA GLN A 12 22.74 46.12 19.05
C GLN A 12 22.02 45.67 17.78
N LYS A 13 22.76 45.42 16.68
CA LYS A 13 22.21 44.87 15.44
C LYS A 13 21.62 43.48 15.66
N LEU A 14 22.35 42.58 16.34
CA LEU A 14 21.87 41.25 16.71
C LEU A 14 20.63 41.28 17.63
N ILE A 15 20.60 42.20 18.60
CA ILE A 15 19.43 42.38 19.49
C ILE A 15 18.22 42.88 18.69
N ALA A 16 18.42 43.80 17.75
CA ALA A 16 17.36 44.31 16.88
C ALA A 16 16.82 43.21 15.94
N GLU A 17 17.70 42.47 15.27
CA GLU A 17 17.33 41.32 14.41
C GLU A 17 16.57 40.26 15.20
N ARG A 18 17.01 39.94 16.43
CA ARG A 18 16.32 38.99 17.31
C ARG A 18 14.93 39.50 17.73
N LYS A 19 14.79 40.79 17.99
CA LYS A 19 13.51 41.41 18.38
C LYS A 19 12.50 41.39 17.24
N GLU A 20 12.92 41.70 16.01
CA GLU A 20 12.04 41.63 14.84
C GLU A 20 11.65 40.18 14.52
N ARG A 21 12.59 39.22 14.64
CA ARG A 21 12.27 37.79 14.47
C ARG A 21 11.26 37.26 15.49
N LEU A 22 11.31 37.76 16.73
CA LEU A 22 10.33 37.42 17.77
C LEU A 22 8.92 37.94 17.45
N LYS A 23 8.81 39.17 16.92
CA LYS A 23 7.52 39.73 16.50
C LYS A 23 6.90 38.90 15.37
N GLU A 24 7.70 38.51 14.38
CA GLU A 24 7.28 37.68 13.25
C GLU A 24 6.70 36.33 13.73
N LEU A 25 7.46 35.61 14.55
CA LEU A 25 7.05 34.31 15.08
C LEU A 25 5.80 34.41 15.96
N THR A 26 5.71 35.47 16.77
CA THR A 26 4.54 35.71 17.62
C THR A 26 3.28 35.91 16.78
N CYS A 27 3.36 36.70 15.70
CA CYS A 27 2.24 36.96 14.80
C CYS A 27 1.76 35.71 14.06
N ILE A 28 2.68 34.90 13.54
CA ILE A 28 2.35 33.63 12.85
C ILE A 28 1.66 32.66 13.82
N ASN A 29 2.18 32.52 15.03
CA ASN A 29 1.63 31.62 16.04
C ASN A 29 0.25 32.07 16.52
N GLN A 30 0.06 33.37 16.75
CA GLN A 30 -1.25 33.92 17.11
C GLN A 30 -2.28 33.73 16.00
N THR A 31 -1.90 33.97 14.74
CA THR A 31 -2.75 33.74 13.57
C THR A 31 -3.18 32.27 13.48
N THR A 32 -2.22 31.36 13.63
CA THR A 32 -2.48 29.91 13.60
C THR A 32 -3.41 29.47 14.74
N ARG A 33 -3.26 30.05 15.94
CA ARG A 33 -4.16 29.78 17.06
C ARG A 33 -5.58 30.30 16.80
N ILE A 34 -5.71 31.54 16.33
CA ILE A 34 -7.01 32.16 16.01
C ILE A 34 -7.77 31.29 15.00
N ILE A 35 -7.07 30.74 14.02
CA ILE A 35 -7.60 29.78 13.04
C ILE A 35 -8.03 28.46 13.70
N LYS A 36 -7.21 27.89 14.59
CA LYS A 36 -7.50 26.63 15.29
C LYS A 36 -8.70 26.71 16.24
N GLU A 37 -9.07 27.91 16.72
CA GLU A 37 -10.28 28.12 17.51
C GLU A 37 -11.59 27.81 16.75
N SER A 38 -11.54 27.56 15.44
CA SER A 38 -12.67 27.10 14.61
C SER A 38 -13.94 27.96 14.71
N ARG A 39 -13.77 29.29 14.75
CA ARG A 39 -14.86 30.29 14.77
C ARG A 39 -15.33 30.64 13.35
N SER A 40 -16.39 31.45 13.21
CA SER A 40 -16.85 31.92 11.89
C SER A 40 -15.76 32.74 11.17
N VAL A 41 -15.79 32.75 9.83
CA VAL A 41 -14.80 33.44 9.00
C VAL A 41 -14.70 34.92 9.39
N GLU A 42 -15.83 35.57 9.65
CA GLU A 42 -15.90 36.98 10.02
C GLU A 42 -15.15 37.24 11.33
N VAL A 43 -15.40 36.44 12.35
CA VAL A 43 -14.76 36.58 13.67
C VAL A 43 -13.27 36.29 13.58
N THR A 44 -12.88 35.26 12.82
CA THR A 44 -11.49 34.86 12.65
C THR A 44 -10.69 35.95 11.92
N LEU A 45 -11.19 36.46 10.79
CA LEU A 45 -10.50 37.52 10.04
C LEU A 45 -10.44 38.83 10.82
N SER A 46 -11.51 39.22 11.52
CA SER A 46 -11.48 40.38 12.43
C SER A 46 -10.39 40.26 13.49
N LYS A 47 -10.26 39.09 14.14
CA LYS A 47 -9.23 38.87 15.16
C LYS A 47 -7.81 38.90 14.59
N ILE A 48 -7.60 38.34 13.40
CA ILE A 48 -6.28 38.35 12.75
C ILE A 48 -5.87 39.79 12.44
N VAL A 49 -6.76 40.62 11.90
CA VAL A 49 -6.44 42.03 11.59
C VAL A 49 -5.99 42.82 12.82
N LEU A 50 -6.53 42.52 14.01
CA LEU A 50 -6.18 43.22 15.24
C LEU A 50 -4.72 42.99 15.69
N ILE A 51 -4.13 41.85 15.34
CA ILE A 51 -2.77 41.49 15.77
C ILE A 51 -1.69 41.91 14.75
N LEU A 52 -2.07 42.17 13.48
CA LEU A 52 -1.12 42.50 12.41
C LEU A 52 -0.24 43.73 12.71
N PRO A 53 -0.78 44.88 13.20
CA PRO A 53 0.06 46.04 13.49
C PRO A 53 1.22 45.78 14.44
N GLY A 54 1.03 44.89 15.42
CA GLY A 54 2.04 44.52 16.42
C GLY A 54 3.28 43.84 15.84
N ALA A 55 3.19 43.31 14.62
CA ALA A 55 4.24 42.53 13.99
C ALA A 55 5.20 43.35 13.10
N TRP A 56 4.84 44.60 12.81
CA TRP A 56 5.67 45.50 11.98
C TRP A 56 6.67 46.30 12.83
N GLN A 57 7.63 46.95 12.16
CA GLN A 57 8.74 47.68 12.76
C GLN A 57 8.26 48.88 13.58
N TYR A 58 7.19 49.54 13.12
CA TYR A 58 6.58 50.70 13.78
C TYR A 58 5.11 50.46 14.21
N PRO A 59 4.82 49.57 15.18
CA PRO A 59 3.45 49.13 15.50
C PRO A 59 2.45 50.25 15.78
N GLU A 60 2.89 51.31 16.47
CA GLU A 60 2.02 52.44 16.84
C GLU A 60 1.57 53.27 15.63
N MET A 61 2.28 53.14 14.50
CA MET A 61 2.02 53.87 13.26
C MET A 61 1.58 52.93 12.14
N THR A 62 1.36 51.65 12.43
CA THR A 62 0.89 50.62 11.49
C THR A 62 -0.62 50.46 11.60
N VAL A 63 -1.30 50.41 10.46
CA VAL A 63 -2.70 49.97 10.37
C VAL A 63 -2.84 48.88 9.32
N ALA A 64 -3.79 47.97 9.52
CA ALA A 64 -3.97 46.79 8.69
C ALA A 64 -5.42 46.66 8.21
N ARG A 65 -5.59 46.13 7.00
CA ARG A 65 -6.88 45.72 6.44
C ARG A 65 -6.75 44.34 5.83
N ILE A 66 -7.73 43.47 6.08
CA ILE A 66 -7.96 42.27 5.28
C ILE A 66 -9.26 42.48 4.52
N TRP A 67 -9.19 42.39 3.20
CA TRP A 67 -10.34 42.37 2.33
C TRP A 67 -10.61 40.92 1.89
N PHE A 68 -11.85 40.45 2.01
CA PHE A 68 -12.24 39.13 1.53
C PHE A 68 -13.71 39.15 1.06
N GLU A 69 -13.94 38.81 -0.21
CA GLU A 69 -15.28 38.72 -0.83
C GLU A 69 -16.16 39.97 -0.62
N GLY A 70 -15.56 41.16 -0.78
CA GLY A 70 -16.29 42.43 -0.64
C GLY A 70 -16.51 42.89 0.81
N VAL A 71 -15.95 42.18 1.80
CA VAL A 71 -16.00 42.56 3.22
C VAL A 71 -14.62 43.03 3.68
N ASP A 72 -14.59 44.21 4.31
CA ASP A 72 -13.41 44.80 4.92
C ASP A 72 -13.31 44.51 6.42
N TYR A 73 -12.18 43.95 6.83
CA TYR A 73 -11.79 43.78 8.22
C TYR A 73 -10.62 44.72 8.49
N ALA A 74 -10.81 45.74 9.34
CA ALA A 74 -9.81 46.80 9.54
C ALA A 74 -9.38 46.94 11.00
N SER A 75 -8.12 47.32 11.23
CA SER A 75 -7.58 47.59 12.57
C SER A 75 -8.09 48.94 13.10
N PRO A 76 -8.07 49.19 14.42
CA PRO A 76 -8.45 50.48 14.99
C PRO A 76 -7.64 51.62 14.38
N GLY A 77 -8.30 52.73 14.04
CA GLY A 77 -7.64 53.92 13.48
C GLY A 77 -7.21 53.81 12.02
N PHE A 78 -7.67 52.79 11.27
CA PHE A 78 -7.31 52.55 9.87
C PHE A 78 -7.53 53.78 8.96
N ARG A 79 -6.48 54.15 8.22
CA ARG A 79 -6.48 55.16 7.16
C ARG A 79 -5.46 54.75 6.10
N GLU A 80 -5.84 54.89 4.83
CA GLU A 80 -4.93 54.62 3.72
C GLU A 80 -3.86 55.71 3.62
N SER A 81 -2.65 55.30 3.28
CA SER A 81 -1.51 56.20 3.04
C SER A 81 -0.74 55.74 1.79
N LYS A 82 0.19 56.58 1.32
CA LYS A 82 1.08 56.22 0.21
C LYS A 82 2.10 55.13 0.58
N TRP A 83 2.29 54.83 1.87
CA TRP A 83 3.23 53.82 2.37
C TRP A 83 2.49 52.52 2.67
N ARG A 84 2.35 51.69 1.63
CA ARG A 84 1.54 50.47 1.65
C ARG A 84 2.36 49.25 1.26
N GLN A 85 2.12 48.14 1.94
CA GLN A 85 2.49 46.79 1.52
C GLN A 85 1.22 45.94 1.40
N SER A 86 1.12 45.09 0.37
CA SER A 86 -0.06 44.23 0.22
C SER A 86 0.26 42.88 -0.40
N GLN A 87 -0.54 41.87 -0.02
CA GLN A 87 -0.46 40.52 -0.54
C GLN A 87 -1.85 39.95 -0.82
N LYS A 88 -2.05 39.52 -2.08
CA LYS A 88 -3.29 38.87 -2.52
C LYS A 88 -3.25 37.38 -2.26
N PHE A 89 -4.42 36.80 -2.01
CA PHE A 89 -4.62 35.36 -1.92
C PHE A 89 -5.95 34.95 -2.59
N SER A 90 -6.03 33.70 -3.01
CA SER A 90 -7.24 33.09 -3.56
C SER A 90 -7.51 31.75 -2.90
N THR A 91 -8.78 31.37 -2.89
CA THR A 91 -9.25 30.06 -2.43
C THR A 91 -9.48 29.10 -3.60
N ILE A 92 -9.62 27.80 -3.31
CA ILE A 92 -9.87 26.74 -4.30
C ILE A 92 -11.18 27.00 -5.07
N ASP A 93 -12.18 27.62 -4.44
CA ASP A 93 -13.46 28.00 -5.06
C ASP A 93 -13.42 29.37 -5.75
N LYS A 94 -12.22 29.89 -6.04
CA LYS A 94 -11.95 31.15 -6.77
C LYS A 94 -12.38 32.43 -6.06
N ARG A 95 -12.72 32.38 -4.77
CA ARG A 95 -12.92 33.59 -3.94
C ARG A 95 -11.60 34.29 -3.70
N LYS A 96 -11.63 35.63 -3.68
CA LYS A 96 -10.43 36.48 -3.64
C LYS A 96 -10.33 37.23 -2.31
N GLY A 97 -9.10 37.37 -1.83
CA GLY A 97 -8.79 38.21 -0.68
C GLY A 97 -7.45 38.92 -0.81
N GLU A 98 -7.25 39.91 0.04
CA GLU A 98 -6.03 40.72 0.08
C GLU A 98 -5.75 41.18 1.52
N ILE A 99 -4.48 41.06 1.95
CA ILE A 99 -3.99 41.65 3.19
C ILE A 99 -3.22 42.91 2.84
N GLU A 100 -3.54 44.03 3.48
CA GLU A 100 -2.92 45.33 3.26
C GLU A 100 -2.43 45.92 4.58
N ILE A 101 -1.20 46.44 4.56
CA ILE A 101 -0.56 47.10 5.70
C ILE A 101 -0.15 48.51 5.28
N PHE A 102 -0.41 49.50 6.13
CA PHE A 102 -0.07 50.89 5.89
C PHE A 102 0.70 51.48 7.07
N TYR A 103 1.70 52.30 6.78
CA TYR A 103 2.26 53.23 7.76
C TYR A 103 1.59 54.60 7.66
N LEU A 104 1.24 55.21 8.80
CA LEU A 104 0.50 56.48 8.83
C LEU A 104 1.41 57.73 8.65
N LYS A 105 2.72 57.55 8.58
CA LYS A 105 3.72 58.62 8.41
C LYS A 105 4.89 58.13 7.56
N GLU A 106 5.64 59.08 7.00
CA GLU A 106 6.89 58.83 6.31
C GLU A 106 7.96 58.29 7.26
N PHE A 107 8.53 57.16 6.88
CA PHE A 107 9.70 56.55 7.50
C PHE A 107 10.83 56.42 6.47
N LYS A 108 12.03 56.08 6.95
CA LYS A 108 13.21 55.87 6.10
C LYS A 108 12.93 54.74 5.10
N GLU A 109 13.31 54.92 3.84
CA GLU A 109 13.26 53.83 2.86
C GLU A 109 14.27 52.73 3.19
N LEU A 110 13.79 51.50 3.11
CA LEU A 110 14.45 50.23 3.39
C LEU A 110 14.31 49.32 2.17
N ASP A 111 13.67 48.16 2.28
CA ASP A 111 13.62 47.15 1.22
C ASP A 111 12.42 47.31 0.27
N GLU A 112 11.21 47.56 0.81
CA GLU A 112 9.99 47.81 0.03
C GLU A 112 9.37 49.13 0.50
N GLY A 113 9.89 50.26 0.02
CA GLY A 113 9.57 51.56 0.63
C GLY A 113 10.04 51.57 2.09
N PRO A 114 9.22 51.95 3.09
CA PRO A 114 9.61 51.93 4.51
C PRO A 114 9.58 50.54 5.18
N PHE A 115 9.28 49.45 4.46
CA PHE A 115 9.12 48.11 5.00
C PHE A 115 10.41 47.27 4.90
N LEU A 116 10.62 46.38 5.87
CA LEU A 116 11.72 45.41 5.91
C LEU A 116 11.43 44.18 5.04
N LYS A 117 12.49 43.54 4.54
CA LYS A 117 12.36 42.26 3.81
C LYS A 117 11.68 41.16 4.64
N GLU A 118 11.93 41.11 5.95
CA GLU A 118 11.30 40.16 6.87
C GLU A 118 9.78 40.38 6.98
N GLU A 119 9.32 41.64 6.96
CA GLU A 119 7.89 41.98 6.97
C GLU A 119 7.18 41.52 5.69
N ARG A 120 7.88 41.59 4.54
CA ARG A 120 7.39 41.04 3.28
C ARG A 120 7.16 39.53 3.36
N HIS A 121 8.16 38.80 3.88
CA HIS A 121 8.06 37.36 4.07
C HIS A 121 6.95 36.98 5.07
N LEU A 122 6.78 37.76 6.13
CA LEU A 122 5.69 37.59 7.09
C LEU A 122 4.32 37.75 6.40
N LEU A 123 4.14 38.80 5.60
CA LEU A 123 2.88 39.07 4.91
C LEU A 123 2.51 37.96 3.91
N GLU A 124 3.49 37.42 3.19
CA GLU A 124 3.33 36.27 2.30
C GLU A 124 2.93 34.99 3.05
N ASN A 125 3.59 34.72 4.18
CA ASN A 125 3.26 33.59 5.04
C ASN A 125 1.84 33.70 5.61
N LEU A 126 1.43 34.88 6.08
CA LEU A 126 0.09 35.11 6.61
C LEU A 126 -0.99 34.93 5.55
N ALA A 127 -0.76 35.43 4.32
CA ALA A 127 -1.68 35.23 3.21
C ALA A 127 -1.85 33.74 2.85
N SER A 128 -0.76 32.98 2.89
CA SER A 128 -0.79 31.52 2.71
C SER A 128 -1.60 30.83 3.81
N ILE A 129 -1.34 31.15 5.09
CA ILE A 129 -2.03 30.56 6.25
C ILE A 129 -3.54 30.83 6.19
N ILE A 130 -3.95 32.07 5.86
CA ILE A 130 -5.37 32.44 5.73
C ILE A 130 -6.02 31.71 4.55
N SER A 131 -5.34 31.63 3.40
CA SER A 131 -5.85 30.86 2.24
C SER A 131 -6.06 29.39 2.58
N HIS A 132 -5.10 28.74 3.24
CA HIS A 132 -5.21 27.34 3.65
C HIS A 132 -6.39 27.10 4.60
N TYR A 133 -6.60 28.00 5.56
CA TYR A 133 -7.75 27.95 6.46
C TYR A 133 -9.10 28.08 5.74
N LEU A 134 -9.21 29.05 4.82
CA LEU A 134 -10.44 29.25 4.06
C LEU A 134 -10.73 28.05 3.14
N ASN A 135 -9.68 27.45 2.58
CA ASN A 135 -9.76 26.22 1.79
C ASN A 135 -10.20 25.01 2.63
N SER A 136 -9.69 24.88 3.87
CA SER A 136 -10.11 23.79 4.75
C SER A 136 -11.58 23.89 5.14
N LEU A 137 -12.10 25.11 5.36
CA LEU A 137 -13.52 25.33 5.63
C LEU A 137 -14.42 25.04 4.41
N GLU A 138 -13.96 25.34 3.21
CA GLU A 138 -14.74 25.06 1.99
C GLU A 138 -14.78 23.56 1.69
N ALA A 139 -13.66 22.85 1.88
CA ALA A 139 -13.62 21.39 1.84
C ALA A 139 -14.62 20.78 2.86
N GLU A 140 -14.74 21.39 4.04
CA GLU A 140 -15.66 20.97 5.09
C GLU A 140 -17.14 21.25 4.76
N LYS A 141 -17.45 22.37 4.10
CA LYS A 141 -18.82 22.69 3.62
C LYS A 141 -19.29 21.77 2.51
N ILE A 142 -18.40 21.37 1.61
CA ILE A 142 -18.66 20.37 0.57
C ILE A 142 -18.99 19.01 1.24
N TYR A 143 -18.31 18.67 2.33
CA TYR A 143 -18.56 17.45 3.11
C TYR A 143 -19.85 17.48 3.94
N GLN A 144 -20.26 18.63 4.49
CA GLN A 144 -21.42 18.73 5.38
C GLN A 144 -22.77 18.86 4.66
N LYS A 145 -22.80 19.34 3.40
CA LYS A 145 -24.05 19.53 2.63
C LYS A 145 -24.65 18.25 2.02
N SER A 146 -24.08 17.06 2.24
CA SER A 146 -24.52 15.80 1.59
C SER A 146 -24.77 14.61 2.56
N ALA A 147 -25.03 14.86 3.84
CA ALA A 147 -25.02 13.80 4.84
C ALA A 147 -26.37 13.04 4.97
N ALA A 148 -26.47 11.91 4.25
CA ALA A 148 -26.70 10.55 4.82
C ALA A 148 -27.59 9.66 3.93
N ALA A 149 -28.70 10.19 3.38
CA ALA A 149 -29.62 9.39 2.57
C ALA A 149 -29.27 9.38 1.06
N ASP A 150 -28.84 10.53 0.54
CA ASP A 150 -28.45 10.65 -0.88
C ASP A 150 -27.12 9.97 -1.18
N LYS A 151 -26.24 9.81 -0.19
CA LYS A 151 -24.91 9.19 -0.34
C LYS A 151 -24.96 7.70 -0.66
N ILE A 152 -25.96 6.97 -0.16
CA ILE A 152 -26.16 5.54 -0.51
C ILE A 152 -26.67 5.42 -1.94
N ARG A 153 -27.58 6.31 -2.36
CA ARG A 153 -28.08 6.37 -3.74
C ARG A 153 -27.02 6.87 -4.70
N GLU A 154 -26.26 7.89 -4.36
CA GLU A 154 -25.16 8.45 -5.16
C GLU A 154 -23.96 7.52 -5.19
N GLU A 155 -23.54 6.84 -4.13
CA GLU A 155 -22.49 5.80 -4.23
C GLU A 155 -22.94 4.64 -5.14
N LEU A 156 -24.22 4.26 -5.12
CA LEU A 156 -24.79 3.30 -6.09
C LEU A 156 -24.89 3.86 -7.53
N THR A 157 -24.80 5.18 -7.71
CA THR A 157 -24.96 5.88 -9.00
C THR A 157 -23.62 6.39 -9.58
N GLU A 158 -22.65 6.79 -8.75
CA GLU A 158 -21.26 7.11 -9.05
C GLU A 158 -20.46 5.85 -9.38
N PHE A 159 -20.73 4.75 -8.70
CA PHE A 159 -20.18 3.44 -9.05
C PHE A 159 -20.71 2.92 -10.40
N LYS A 160 -21.85 3.45 -10.87
CA LYS A 160 -22.35 3.23 -12.25
C LYS A 160 -21.81 4.25 -13.25
N LYS A 161 -21.11 5.29 -12.79
CA LYS A 161 -20.62 6.43 -13.60
C LYS A 161 -19.10 6.55 -13.68
N SER A 162 -18.33 5.55 -13.24
CA SER A 162 -16.91 5.45 -13.58
C SER A 162 -16.73 4.97 -15.03
N GLN A 163 -17.20 5.79 -15.98
CA GLN A 163 -16.89 5.63 -17.41
C GLN A 163 -15.70 6.48 -17.86
N ASP A 164 -15.09 7.27 -16.96
CA ASP A 164 -13.82 7.95 -17.26
C ASP A 164 -12.66 7.20 -16.60
N THR A 165 -11.98 6.39 -17.42
CA THR A 165 -10.66 5.79 -17.16
C THR A 165 -9.62 6.89 -16.96
N ASN A 166 -9.57 7.46 -15.76
CA ASN A 166 -8.43 8.28 -15.34
C ASN A 166 -7.39 7.37 -14.68
N THR A 167 -6.76 6.57 -15.55
CA THR A 167 -5.63 5.66 -15.25
C THR A 167 -4.45 6.34 -14.56
N GLY A 168 -4.38 7.67 -14.56
CA GLY A 168 -3.37 8.44 -13.81
C GLY A 168 -3.47 8.39 -12.28
N ARG A 169 -4.52 7.80 -11.69
CA ARG A 169 -4.72 7.72 -10.22
C ARG A 169 -4.69 6.30 -9.64
N LEU A 170 -4.13 5.33 -10.37
CA LEU A 170 -4.06 3.93 -9.94
C LEU A 170 -3.36 3.77 -8.58
N LEU A 171 -2.19 4.37 -8.40
CA LEU A 171 -1.43 4.32 -7.15
C LEU A 171 -2.22 4.93 -5.98
N GLN A 172 -2.86 6.09 -6.20
CA GLN A 172 -3.64 6.76 -5.16
C GLN A 172 -4.86 5.93 -4.75
N THR A 173 -5.54 5.31 -5.73
CA THR A 173 -6.68 4.41 -5.48
C THR A 173 -6.24 3.17 -4.71
N PHE A 174 -5.11 2.58 -5.09
CA PHE A 174 -4.49 1.44 -4.40
C PHE A 174 -4.14 1.76 -2.94
N LEU A 175 -3.41 2.86 -2.70
CA LEU A 175 -3.03 3.30 -1.35
C LEU A 175 -4.26 3.64 -0.50
N ASN A 176 -5.26 4.31 -1.06
CA ASN A 176 -6.49 4.64 -0.36
C ASN A 176 -7.27 3.38 0.04
N LYS A 177 -7.43 2.39 -0.86
CA LYS A 177 -8.10 1.12 -0.52
C LYS A 177 -7.35 0.35 0.57
N GLN A 178 -6.02 0.23 0.45
CA GLN A 178 -5.21 -0.53 1.41
C GLN A 178 -5.08 0.14 2.79
N ASN A 179 -4.99 1.47 2.83
CA ASN A 179 -4.70 2.20 4.06
C ASN A 179 -5.90 2.97 4.62
N ALA A 180 -7.09 2.93 4.02
CA ALA A 180 -8.22 3.75 4.51
C ALA A 180 -8.55 3.54 6.01
N ASN A 181 -8.47 2.31 6.54
CA ASN A 181 -8.63 2.12 8.00
C ASN A 181 -7.42 2.66 8.78
N ARG A 182 -6.20 2.48 8.25
CA ARG A 182 -4.95 2.98 8.84
C ARG A 182 -4.93 4.50 8.92
N TYR A 183 -5.33 5.20 7.85
CA TYR A 183 -5.39 6.66 7.79
C TYR A 183 -6.34 7.22 8.84
N ILE A 184 -7.51 6.60 9.05
CA ILE A 184 -8.41 7.01 10.13
C ILE A 184 -7.69 6.96 11.48
N PHE A 185 -6.94 5.89 11.79
CA PHE A 185 -6.18 5.82 13.05
C PHE A 185 -5.01 6.81 13.13
N TYR A 186 -4.38 7.16 12.00
CA TYR A 186 -3.36 8.21 11.95
C TYR A 186 -3.95 9.58 12.32
N ASP A 187 -5.17 9.84 11.88
CA ASP A 187 -5.90 11.08 12.12
C ASP A 187 -6.49 11.18 13.54
N LEU A 188 -6.40 10.13 14.35
CA LEU A 188 -6.79 10.14 15.77
C LEU A 188 -5.66 10.62 16.68
N MET A 189 -6.03 11.35 17.73
CA MET A 189 -5.11 12.00 18.67
C MET A 189 -4.01 12.86 18.01
N PRO A 190 -4.36 13.79 17.10
CA PRO A 190 -3.39 14.64 16.42
C PRO A 190 -2.60 15.55 17.39
N TYR A 191 -3.24 15.99 18.47
CA TYR A 191 -2.58 16.74 19.53
C TYR A 191 -1.95 15.78 20.55
N LYS A 192 -0.66 16.01 20.83
CA LYS A 192 0.12 15.27 21.83
C LYS A 192 0.95 16.26 22.64
N VAL A 193 1.00 16.06 23.95
CA VAL A 193 1.86 16.86 24.82
C VAL A 193 3.29 16.37 24.63
N ARG A 194 4.18 17.25 24.16
CA ARG A 194 5.58 16.94 23.85
C ARG A 194 6.55 17.67 24.75
N GLU A 195 6.31 18.93 25.08
CA GLU A 195 7.17 19.74 25.94
C GLU A 195 6.41 20.20 27.19
N ILE A 196 6.88 19.79 28.36
CA ILE A 196 6.31 20.14 29.67
C ILE A 196 7.30 21.02 30.44
N LEU A 197 6.85 22.16 30.93
CA LEU A 197 7.61 22.99 31.86
C LEU A 197 7.14 22.69 33.28
N LEU A 198 8.03 22.11 34.08
CA LEU A 198 7.80 21.84 35.50
C LEU A 198 8.43 22.97 36.33
N VAL A 199 7.60 23.75 37.01
CA VAL A 199 8.05 24.78 37.94
C VAL A 199 7.93 24.22 39.36
N ALA A 200 9.06 23.89 39.97
CA ALA A 200 9.10 23.25 41.28
C ALA A 200 10.36 23.68 42.03
N THR A 201 10.31 23.73 43.36
CA THR A 201 11.55 23.83 44.12
C THR A 201 12.30 22.49 44.06
N LEU A 202 13.62 22.52 44.28
CA LEU A 202 14.43 21.29 44.35
C LEU A 202 13.89 20.30 45.40
N TYR A 203 13.35 20.80 46.51
CA TYR A 203 12.76 19.94 47.55
C TYR A 203 11.45 19.30 47.08
N ASP A 204 10.59 20.05 46.39
CA ASP A 204 9.34 19.53 45.85
C ASP A 204 9.61 18.44 44.81
N ALA A 205 10.55 18.69 43.89
CA ALA A 205 11.00 17.71 42.91
C ALA A 205 11.58 16.44 43.56
N PHE A 206 12.43 16.61 44.59
CA PHE A 206 13.02 15.51 45.34
C PHE A 206 11.98 14.70 46.14
N SER A 207 10.93 15.34 46.67
CA SER A 207 9.91 14.65 47.47
C SER A 207 9.06 13.65 46.68
N ILE A 208 8.95 13.86 45.36
CA ILE A 208 8.37 12.91 44.41
C ILE A 208 9.37 11.78 44.09
N GLU A 209 10.67 12.09 44.14
CA GLU A 209 11.79 11.23 43.76
C GLU A 209 12.21 10.24 44.87
N LYS A 210 11.27 9.46 45.42
CA LYS A 210 11.56 8.52 46.54
C LYS A 210 12.63 7.46 46.25
N GLU A 211 13.03 7.21 45.00
CA GLU A 211 13.96 6.12 44.61
C GLU A 211 15.03 6.52 43.56
N GLY A 212 15.31 7.82 43.38
CA GLY A 212 16.46 8.29 42.57
C GLY A 212 16.33 8.18 41.04
N ARG A 213 15.11 8.01 40.52
CA ARG A 213 14.81 7.99 39.06
C ARG A 213 13.50 8.73 38.71
N PHE A 214 13.44 10.03 38.98
CA PHE A 214 12.25 10.86 38.74
C PHE A 214 11.72 10.77 37.30
N SER A 215 12.62 10.86 36.31
CA SER A 215 12.26 10.76 34.89
C SER A 215 11.81 9.35 34.50
N GLU A 216 12.45 8.28 34.97
CA GLU A 216 12.07 6.91 34.60
C GLU A 216 10.74 6.47 35.20
N HIS A 217 10.38 6.91 36.41
CA HIS A 217 9.08 6.55 37.01
C HIS A 217 7.90 7.26 36.35
N ILE A 218 8.03 8.57 36.06
CA ILE A 218 6.97 9.33 35.39
C ILE A 218 6.86 8.88 33.91
N LEU A 219 8.00 8.65 33.24
CA LEU A 219 8.02 8.39 31.81
C LEU A 219 7.90 6.89 31.46
N GLY A 220 8.33 5.99 32.34
CA GLY A 220 8.21 4.53 32.15
C GLY A 220 6.76 4.06 32.22
N GLU A 221 5.97 4.60 33.16
CA GLU A 221 4.52 4.34 33.21
C GLU A 221 3.79 5.00 32.04
N TYR A 222 4.23 6.20 31.61
CA TYR A 222 3.69 6.84 30.40
C TYR A 222 4.03 6.05 29.12
N HIS A 223 5.19 5.41 29.00
CA HIS A 223 5.51 4.54 27.86
C HIS A 223 4.62 3.30 27.80
N GLN A 224 4.19 2.76 28.95
CA GLN A 224 3.18 1.72 28.96
C GLN A 224 1.80 2.23 28.56
N MET A 225 1.53 3.54 28.77
CA MET A 225 0.22 4.16 28.57
C MET A 225 0.04 4.95 27.25
N SER A 226 1.12 5.41 26.65
CA SER A 226 1.15 6.29 25.49
C SER A 226 1.93 5.66 24.35
N ILE A 227 1.43 5.91 23.15
CA ILE A 227 1.54 5.01 22.00
C ILE A 227 2.62 5.46 21.01
N SER A 228 3.24 6.64 21.18
CA SER A 228 4.21 7.09 20.17
C SER A 228 5.27 8.12 20.58
N SER A 229 5.14 8.85 21.69
CA SER A 229 6.15 9.87 22.04
C SER A 229 6.19 10.15 23.54
N MET A 230 7.40 10.10 24.10
CA MET A 230 7.67 10.45 25.48
C MET A 230 7.83 11.99 25.60
N PRO A 231 7.05 12.67 26.46
CA PRO A 231 7.19 14.11 26.63
C PRO A 231 8.52 14.45 27.29
N ARG A 232 9.12 15.56 26.85
CA ARG A 232 10.31 16.13 27.48
C ARG A 232 9.88 17.04 28.61
N ILE A 233 10.41 16.80 29.81
CA ILE A 233 10.16 17.61 31.00
C ILE A 233 11.37 18.54 31.21
N THR A 234 11.11 19.84 31.38
CA THR A 234 12.10 20.84 31.75
C THR A 234 11.77 21.39 33.12
N GLY A 235 12.67 21.20 34.09
CA GLY A 235 12.53 21.74 35.44
C GLY A 235 13.11 23.14 35.56
N VAL A 236 12.39 24.04 36.22
CA VAL A 236 12.86 25.40 36.60
C VAL A 236 12.47 25.70 38.04
N SER A 237 13.30 26.47 38.73
CA SER A 237 13.10 26.75 40.16
C SER A 237 12.47 28.13 40.44
N ASN A 238 12.52 29.05 39.47
CA ASN A 238 12.06 30.42 39.64
C ASN A 238 11.42 31.00 38.37
N TYR A 239 10.83 32.19 38.50
CA TYR A 239 10.10 32.85 37.43
C TYR A 239 10.98 33.30 36.25
N GLU A 240 12.20 33.77 36.53
CA GLU A 240 13.10 34.29 35.48
C GLU A 240 13.55 33.16 34.56
N GLU A 241 13.93 32.01 35.14
CA GLU A 241 14.22 30.79 34.40
C GLU A 241 12.98 30.31 33.61
N ALA A 242 11.79 30.33 34.22
CA ALA A 242 10.56 29.93 33.54
C ALA A 242 10.30 30.81 32.31
N LEU A 243 10.44 32.13 32.43
CA LEU A 243 10.32 33.07 31.31
C LEU A 243 11.38 32.83 30.24
N GLU A 244 12.64 32.63 30.61
CA GLU A 244 13.72 32.37 29.65
C GLU A 244 13.43 31.10 28.84
N GLN A 245 12.94 30.04 29.51
CA GLN A 245 12.53 28.81 28.85
C GLN A 245 11.32 29.03 27.93
N ILE A 246 10.25 29.68 28.40
CA ILE A 246 9.03 29.94 27.60
C ILE A 246 9.33 30.82 26.39
N ASN A 247 10.27 31.77 26.51
CA ASN A 247 10.69 32.65 25.41
C ASN A 247 11.63 31.98 24.42
N SER A 248 12.34 30.92 24.83
CA SER A 248 13.28 30.20 23.95
C SER A 248 12.64 29.05 23.18
N ARG A 249 11.58 28.43 23.73
CA ARG A 249 10.89 27.30 23.09
C ARG A 249 9.43 27.19 23.50
N HIS A 250 8.66 26.46 22.69
CA HIS A 250 7.25 26.18 22.95
C HIS A 250 7.09 25.13 24.07
N PHE A 251 6.10 25.34 24.92
CA PHE A 251 5.63 24.36 25.90
C PHE A 251 4.14 24.11 25.71
N ASP A 252 3.77 22.83 25.73
CA ASP A 252 2.39 22.36 25.57
C ASP A 252 1.61 22.42 26.89
N LEU A 253 2.30 22.27 28.02
CA LEU A 253 1.73 22.24 29.38
C LEU A 253 2.74 22.80 30.40
N ILE A 254 2.26 23.62 31.32
CA ILE A 254 3.01 24.06 32.49
C ILE A 254 2.44 23.39 33.74
N ILE A 255 3.30 22.72 34.49
CA ILE A 255 2.95 22.11 35.78
C ILE A 255 3.63 22.91 36.89
N LEU A 256 2.84 23.52 37.76
CA LEU A 256 3.31 24.25 38.93
C LEU A 256 3.18 23.36 40.16
N MET A 257 4.29 23.02 40.79
CA MET A 257 4.27 22.30 42.05
C MET A 257 4.10 23.27 43.21
N VAL A 258 3.23 22.90 44.15
CA VAL A 258 2.99 23.67 45.38
C VAL A 258 3.33 22.80 46.57
N GLY A 259 4.38 23.19 47.28
CA GLY A 259 4.78 22.63 48.56
C GLY A 259 4.72 23.68 49.67
N TYR A 260 5.89 23.99 50.24
CA TYR A 260 6.03 25.03 51.27
C TYR A 260 5.85 26.44 50.70
N ASP A 261 6.37 26.71 49.50
CA ASP A 261 6.16 27.99 48.82
C ASP A 261 4.82 28.02 48.08
N LYS A 262 3.89 28.81 48.62
CA LYS A 262 2.51 28.94 48.12
C LYS A 262 2.28 30.26 47.38
N VAL A 263 3.25 31.18 47.41
CA VAL A 263 3.10 32.54 46.87
C VAL A 263 3.74 32.65 45.49
N THR A 264 4.92 32.06 45.31
CA THR A 264 5.64 32.11 44.04
C THR A 264 4.88 31.45 42.90
N PRO A 265 4.30 30.23 43.05
CA PRO A 265 3.53 29.59 41.98
C PRO A 265 2.34 30.44 41.49
N VAL A 266 1.63 31.13 42.39
CA VAL A 266 0.49 32.01 42.02
C VAL A 266 0.96 33.20 41.20
N LYS A 267 2.08 33.83 41.60
CA LYS A 267 2.66 34.97 40.86
C LYS A 267 3.14 34.54 39.48
N ILE A 268 3.75 33.36 39.37
CA ILE A 268 4.18 32.78 38.10
C ILE A 268 2.96 32.51 37.21
N ALA A 269 1.93 31.83 37.74
CA ALA A 269 0.70 31.54 37.01
C ALA A 269 0.06 32.82 36.45
N ALA A 270 -0.12 33.85 37.29
CA ALA A 270 -0.73 35.10 36.88
C ALA A 270 0.06 35.80 35.77
N ARG A 271 1.39 35.90 35.91
CA ARG A 271 2.23 36.55 34.89
C ARG A 271 2.26 35.76 33.59
N VAL A 272 2.50 34.45 33.66
CA VAL A 272 2.53 33.58 32.48
C VAL A 272 1.17 33.58 31.77
N LYS A 273 0.05 33.54 32.49
CA LYS A 273 -1.28 33.57 31.86
C LYS A 273 -1.60 34.93 31.23
N ASN A 274 -1.06 36.03 31.76
CA ASN A 274 -1.19 37.36 31.15
C ASN A 274 -0.39 37.46 29.84
N ASP A 275 0.85 36.96 29.83
CA ASP A 275 1.75 37.05 28.67
C ASP A 275 1.44 35.96 27.62
N PHE A 276 1.02 34.77 28.07
CA PHE A 276 0.79 33.55 27.28
C PHE A 276 -0.54 32.87 27.65
N PRO A 277 -1.70 33.49 27.39
CA PRO A 277 -3.01 32.98 27.81
C PRO A 277 -3.44 31.65 27.17
N TYR A 278 -2.72 31.15 26.17
CA TYR A 278 -2.99 29.84 25.53
C TYR A 278 -2.42 28.65 26.29
N ILE A 279 -1.34 28.84 27.05
CA ILE A 279 -0.65 27.70 27.64
C ILE A 279 -1.48 27.20 28.83
N PRO A 280 -1.87 25.92 28.87
CA PRO A 280 -2.52 25.34 30.03
C PRO A 280 -1.56 25.32 31.22
N ILE A 281 -2.05 25.78 32.37
CA ILE A 281 -1.33 25.82 33.64
C ILE A 281 -2.06 24.91 34.62
N TYR A 282 -1.45 23.77 34.92
CA TYR A 282 -1.93 22.84 35.93
C TYR A 282 -1.12 22.98 37.21
N VAL A 283 -1.76 22.82 38.36
CA VAL A 283 -1.12 22.86 39.67
C VAL A 283 -1.12 21.47 40.28
N LEU A 284 0.00 21.05 40.90
CA LEU A 284 0.09 19.82 41.67
C LEU A 284 0.50 20.13 43.11
N ALA A 285 -0.41 19.90 44.06
CA ALA A 285 -0.15 20.07 45.51
C ALA A 285 0.30 18.75 46.15
N HIS A 286 1.19 18.77 47.16
CA HIS A 286 1.68 17.52 47.77
C HIS A 286 0.63 16.80 48.62
N ASN A 287 -0.32 17.54 49.19
CA ASN A 287 -1.38 16.98 50.03
C ASN A 287 -2.59 17.93 50.12
N ASP A 288 -3.70 17.41 50.63
CA ASP A 288 -4.96 18.14 50.83
C ASP A 288 -4.81 19.39 51.72
N ARG A 289 -3.92 19.35 52.72
CA ARG A 289 -3.70 20.48 53.63
C ARG A 289 -3.03 21.65 52.92
N GLU A 290 -2.08 21.36 52.05
CA GLU A 290 -1.39 22.35 51.22
C GLU A 290 -2.32 22.95 50.18
N LEU A 291 -3.14 22.13 49.52
CA LEU A 291 -4.18 22.62 48.61
C LEU A 291 -5.15 23.57 49.31
N SER A 292 -5.64 23.16 50.49
CA SER A 292 -6.54 23.99 51.32
C SER A 292 -5.91 25.33 51.71
N SER A 293 -4.61 25.31 52.03
CA SER A 293 -3.85 26.51 52.36
C SER A 293 -3.63 27.41 51.14
N PHE A 294 -3.32 26.81 49.99
CA PHE A 294 -3.10 27.50 48.73
C PHE A 294 -4.36 28.25 48.26
N LYS A 295 -5.53 27.59 48.30
CA LYS A 295 -6.83 28.21 47.98
C LYS A 295 -7.18 29.38 48.91
N ARG A 296 -6.75 29.35 50.18
CA ARG A 296 -7.00 30.46 51.13
C ARG A 296 -6.17 31.70 50.81
N ILE A 297 -4.96 31.52 50.27
CA ILE A 297 -4.03 32.60 49.92
C ILE A 297 -4.41 33.22 48.57
N SER A 298 -4.81 32.38 47.62
CA SER A 298 -5.21 32.78 46.27
C SER A 298 -6.72 32.98 46.17
N LYS A 299 -7.23 34.18 46.48
CA LYS A 299 -8.67 34.49 46.36
C LYS A 299 -9.20 34.51 44.92
N SER A 300 -8.33 34.55 43.90
CA SER A 300 -8.68 34.43 42.48
C SER A 300 -7.78 33.39 41.82
N LEU A 301 -8.28 32.16 41.67
CA LEU A 301 -7.61 31.06 40.96
C LEU A 301 -7.78 31.17 39.43
N ASP A 302 -8.26 32.31 38.92
CA ASP A 302 -8.67 32.53 37.53
C ASP A 302 -7.57 32.28 36.48
N HIS A 303 -6.30 32.23 36.91
CA HIS A 303 -5.13 31.98 36.06
C HIS A 303 -4.67 30.52 36.03
N ILE A 304 -5.35 29.62 36.75
CA ILE A 304 -5.03 28.18 36.84
C ILE A 304 -6.18 27.40 36.21
N ASP A 305 -5.85 26.55 35.23
CA ASP A 305 -6.87 25.82 34.47
C ASP A 305 -7.39 24.59 35.24
N ARG A 306 -6.50 23.86 35.92
CA ARG A 306 -6.82 22.67 36.74
C ARG A 306 -5.88 22.51 37.94
N LEU A 307 -6.38 21.91 39.02
CA LEU A 307 -5.66 21.62 40.27
C LEU A 307 -5.58 20.11 40.50
N PHE A 308 -4.45 19.56 40.91
CA PHE A 308 -4.30 18.14 41.20
C PHE A 308 -3.65 17.96 42.57
N VAL A 309 -3.92 16.82 43.19
CA VAL A 309 -3.31 16.43 44.47
C VAL A 309 -2.47 15.18 44.28
N TRP A 310 -1.25 15.24 44.78
CA TRP A 310 -0.35 14.10 44.84
C TRP A 310 -0.80 13.13 45.94
N ASN A 311 -1.18 11.92 45.52
CA ASN A 311 -1.65 10.86 46.42
C ASN A 311 -0.57 9.78 46.66
N GLY A 312 0.68 10.04 46.27
CA GLY A 312 1.77 9.06 46.33
C GLY A 312 1.87 8.11 45.13
N ASP A 313 1.05 8.32 44.09
CA ASP A 313 1.05 7.55 42.83
C ASP A 313 1.53 8.42 41.67
N SER A 314 2.60 8.01 40.99
CA SER A 314 3.19 8.70 39.82
C SER A 314 2.24 8.81 38.63
N LYS A 315 1.22 7.94 38.55
CA LYS A 315 0.24 7.94 37.45
C LYS A 315 -0.60 9.20 37.38
N VAL A 316 -0.62 10.02 38.43
CA VAL A 316 -1.28 11.34 38.41
C VAL A 316 -0.70 12.23 37.30
N PHE A 317 0.62 12.20 37.05
CA PHE A 317 1.24 12.95 35.95
C PHE A 317 0.73 12.48 34.58
N SER A 318 0.69 11.17 34.36
CA SER A 318 0.14 10.57 33.14
C SER A 318 -1.35 10.92 32.96
N ALA A 319 -2.11 11.00 34.05
CA ALA A 319 -3.51 11.40 34.02
C ALA A 319 -3.69 12.88 33.66
N MET A 320 -2.83 13.77 34.17
CA MET A 320 -2.82 15.20 33.81
C MET A 320 -2.57 15.39 32.31
N ILE A 321 -1.57 14.69 31.77
CA ILE A 321 -1.24 14.73 30.33
C ILE A 321 -2.41 14.18 29.50
N ASN A 322 -2.91 12.98 29.82
CA ASN A 322 -4.02 12.37 29.09
C ASN A 322 -5.32 13.19 29.18
N HIS A 323 -5.57 13.87 30.30
CA HIS A 323 -6.70 14.78 30.44
C HIS A 323 -6.63 15.91 29.42
N LEU A 324 -5.48 16.60 29.34
CA LEU A 324 -5.31 17.68 28.37
C LEU A 324 -5.39 17.14 26.92
N GLU A 325 -4.75 16.01 26.63
CA GLU A 325 -4.82 15.40 25.30
C GLU A 325 -6.25 15.03 24.91
N ASP A 326 -7.02 14.41 25.81
CA ASP A 326 -8.39 14.01 25.53
C ASP A 326 -9.31 15.23 25.38
N GLU A 327 -9.18 16.24 26.23
CA GLU A 327 -9.95 17.50 26.14
C GLU A 327 -9.78 18.18 24.77
N VAL A 328 -8.54 18.27 24.27
CA VAL A 328 -8.24 18.91 22.98
C VAL A 328 -8.66 18.02 21.79
N ASN A 329 -8.46 16.69 21.88
CA ASN A 329 -8.70 15.79 20.76
C ASN A 329 -10.14 15.29 20.63
N THR A 330 -10.99 15.43 21.65
CA THR A 330 -12.33 14.78 21.66
C THR A 330 -13.18 15.17 20.46
N ASP A 331 -13.21 16.44 20.06
CA ASP A 331 -14.00 16.88 18.89
C ASP A 331 -13.51 16.23 17.58
N ASN A 332 -12.19 16.16 17.39
CA ASN A 332 -11.59 15.51 16.22
C ASN A 332 -11.88 14.01 16.20
N ASP A 333 -11.62 13.34 17.33
CA ASP A 333 -11.63 11.89 17.41
C ASP A 333 -13.06 11.32 17.38
N THR A 334 -14.04 12.03 17.97
CA THR A 334 -15.47 11.68 17.85
C THR A 334 -15.95 11.84 16.40
N ARG A 335 -15.56 12.92 15.71
CA ARG A 335 -15.97 13.18 14.32
C ARG A 335 -15.31 12.23 13.31
N ILE A 336 -14.00 12.01 13.42
CA ILE A 336 -13.22 11.21 12.47
C ILE A 336 -13.35 9.71 12.76
N GLY A 337 -13.23 9.29 14.02
CA GLY A 337 -13.18 7.87 14.38
C GLY A 337 -14.47 7.32 14.99
N LEU A 338 -15.49 8.16 15.23
CA LEU A 338 -16.61 7.85 16.12
C LEU A 338 -16.16 7.47 17.54
N VAL A 339 -14.97 7.93 17.98
CA VAL A 339 -14.41 7.57 19.29
C VAL A 339 -15.39 7.96 20.39
N LYS A 340 -15.61 7.06 21.34
CA LYS A 340 -16.60 7.25 22.41
C LYS A 340 -16.04 8.07 23.58
N VAL A 341 -16.93 8.67 24.36
CA VAL A 341 -16.60 9.59 25.46
C VAL A 341 -17.14 9.07 26.79
N ILE A 342 -16.30 9.03 27.82
CA ILE A 342 -16.64 8.77 29.21
C ILE A 342 -16.68 10.12 29.93
N LEU A 343 -17.81 10.47 30.53
CA LEU A 343 -17.95 11.71 31.30
C LEU A 343 -17.83 11.40 32.79
N LEU A 344 -16.83 11.99 33.45
CA LEU A 344 -16.66 12.01 34.90
C LEU A 344 -17.11 13.38 35.44
N VAL A 345 -18.02 13.39 36.40
CA VAL A 345 -18.48 14.60 37.10
C VAL A 345 -18.05 14.52 38.55
N GLU A 346 -17.03 15.31 38.88
CA GLU A 346 -16.39 15.34 40.20
C GLU A 346 -15.79 16.74 40.44
N ASP A 347 -16.22 17.40 41.51
CA ASP A 347 -15.76 18.74 41.89
C ASP A 347 -14.58 18.70 42.87
N SER A 348 -14.37 17.59 43.57
CA SER A 348 -13.25 17.43 44.51
C SER A 348 -11.94 17.07 43.81
N GLU A 349 -10.94 17.94 43.97
CA GLU A 349 -9.60 17.73 43.40
C GLU A 349 -8.92 16.46 43.92
N VAL A 350 -9.18 16.11 45.18
CA VAL A 350 -8.64 14.89 45.80
C VAL A 350 -9.18 13.64 45.12
N TYR A 351 -10.49 13.63 44.82
CA TYR A 351 -11.14 12.48 44.24
C TYR A 351 -10.82 12.33 42.76
N TYR A 352 -10.94 13.37 41.93
CA TYR A 352 -10.61 13.19 40.51
C TYR A 352 -9.12 12.92 40.29
N SER A 353 -8.23 13.46 41.14
CA SER A 353 -6.78 13.13 41.08
C SER A 353 -6.52 11.64 41.38
N ARG A 354 -7.41 10.98 42.12
CA ARG A 354 -7.38 9.53 42.35
C ARG A 354 -8.10 8.75 41.25
N TYR A 355 -9.23 9.24 40.74
CA TYR A 355 -10.05 8.52 39.76
C TYR A 355 -9.49 8.53 38.35
N LEU A 356 -8.98 9.67 37.85
CA LEU A 356 -8.48 9.79 36.49
C LEU A 356 -7.37 8.77 36.17
N PRO A 357 -6.34 8.57 37.02
CA PRO A 357 -5.34 7.51 36.80
C PRO A 357 -5.96 6.11 36.66
N LEU A 358 -6.94 5.78 37.51
CA LEU A 358 -7.62 4.48 37.50
C LEU A 358 -8.45 4.28 36.23
N LEU A 359 -9.16 5.34 35.80
CA LEU A 359 -9.95 5.36 34.58
C LEU A 359 -9.07 5.14 33.34
N TYR A 360 -8.03 5.95 33.17
CA TYR A 360 -7.13 5.83 32.02
C TYR A 360 -6.47 4.46 31.94
N ASN A 361 -6.01 3.92 33.06
CA ASN A 361 -5.43 2.58 33.10
C ASN A 361 -6.45 1.51 32.70
N SER A 362 -7.66 1.58 33.26
CA SER A 362 -8.71 0.60 32.96
C SER A 362 -9.11 0.64 31.48
N VAL A 363 -9.29 1.83 30.89
CA VAL A 363 -9.66 1.97 29.48
C VAL A 363 -8.56 1.44 28.56
N LEU A 364 -7.30 1.77 28.85
CA LEU A 364 -6.17 1.34 28.04
C LEU A 364 -5.97 -0.18 28.08
N GLU A 365 -5.99 -0.78 29.28
CA GLU A 365 -5.80 -2.23 29.45
C GLU A 365 -6.85 -3.02 28.67
N GLN A 366 -8.10 -2.54 28.68
CA GLN A 366 -9.18 -3.16 27.91
C GLN A 366 -8.99 -2.99 26.40
N THR A 367 -8.52 -1.83 25.95
CA THR A 367 -8.25 -1.60 24.53
C THR A 367 -7.12 -2.51 24.02
N LYS A 368 -6.06 -2.72 24.82
CA LYS A 368 -4.93 -3.62 24.48
C LYS A 368 -5.39 -5.07 24.28
N ARG A 369 -6.18 -5.61 25.21
CA ARG A 369 -6.66 -7.00 25.15
C ARG A 369 -7.40 -7.32 23.84
N ILE A 370 -8.20 -6.37 23.37
CA ILE A 370 -8.98 -6.56 22.12
C ILE A 370 -8.07 -6.53 20.89
N ILE A 371 -7.01 -5.74 20.93
CA ILE A 371 -6.07 -5.60 19.80
C ILE A 371 -5.16 -6.83 19.69
N GLU A 372 -4.77 -7.45 20.81
CA GLU A 372 -3.96 -8.67 20.83
C GLU A 372 -4.65 -9.85 20.13
N ASP A 373 -5.98 -9.94 20.19
CA ASP A 373 -6.76 -11.02 19.59
C ASP A 373 -6.83 -11.00 18.04
N VAL A 374 -6.37 -9.93 17.36
CA VAL A 374 -6.65 -9.69 15.92
C VAL A 374 -5.51 -10.09 14.96
N GLY A 375 -4.37 -10.60 15.45
CA GLY A 375 -3.35 -11.22 14.57
C GLY A 375 -2.69 -10.28 13.54
N THR A 376 -2.64 -8.97 13.78
CA THR A 376 -2.07 -7.96 12.87
C THR A 376 -0.64 -7.54 13.23
N ASP A 377 0.06 -6.90 12.29
CA ASP A 377 1.33 -6.17 12.44
C ASP A 377 1.37 -5.30 13.72
N ASP A 378 2.49 -5.33 14.45
CA ASP A 378 2.70 -4.64 15.72
C ASP A 378 2.58 -3.10 15.59
N LEU A 379 2.99 -2.52 14.45
CA LEU A 379 2.81 -1.09 14.19
C LEU A 379 1.32 -0.72 14.06
N TYR A 380 0.50 -1.62 13.51
CA TYR A 380 -0.93 -1.39 13.37
C TYR A 380 -1.67 -1.55 14.70
N LYS A 381 -1.21 -2.44 15.58
CA LYS A 381 -1.71 -2.57 16.96
C LYS A 381 -1.55 -1.25 17.73
N ILE A 382 -0.40 -0.61 17.58
CA ILE A 382 -0.09 0.70 18.17
C ILE A 382 -1.11 1.75 17.70
N LEU A 383 -1.33 1.89 16.39
CA LEU A 383 -2.29 2.86 15.86
C LEU A 383 -3.72 2.67 16.38
N ARG A 384 -4.16 1.40 16.53
CA ARG A 384 -5.50 1.07 17.04
C ARG A 384 -5.74 1.55 18.48
N LEU A 385 -4.70 1.62 19.32
CA LEU A 385 -4.83 2.13 20.69
C LEU A 385 -5.24 3.61 20.75
N ARG A 386 -5.06 4.38 19.67
CA ARG A 386 -5.51 5.79 19.58
C ARG A 386 -7.03 5.93 19.58
N ALA A 387 -7.74 4.87 19.17
CA ALA A 387 -9.20 4.80 19.19
C ALA A 387 -9.79 4.49 20.57
N ARG A 388 -8.97 4.48 21.65
CA ARG A 388 -9.47 4.36 23.02
C ARG A 388 -10.54 5.45 23.30
N PRO A 389 -11.58 5.14 24.08
CA PRO A 389 -12.52 6.15 24.55
C PRO A 389 -11.82 7.32 25.27
N LYS A 390 -12.33 8.53 25.04
CA LYS A 390 -11.84 9.76 25.69
C LYS A 390 -12.50 9.95 27.03
N VAL A 391 -11.76 10.44 28.02
CA VAL A 391 -12.29 10.76 29.35
C VAL A 391 -12.37 12.28 29.48
N LEU A 392 -13.58 12.80 29.70
CA LEU A 392 -13.83 14.22 29.99
C LEU A 392 -14.22 14.39 31.45
N LEU A 393 -13.71 15.45 32.09
CA LEU A 393 -14.02 15.84 33.46
C LEU A 393 -14.89 17.10 33.47
N ALA A 394 -15.99 17.08 34.21
CA ALA A 394 -16.77 18.26 34.55
C ALA A 394 -16.79 18.48 36.08
N SER A 395 -16.68 19.73 36.51
CA SER A 395 -16.65 20.09 37.93
C SER A 395 -17.97 20.66 38.46
N ASN A 396 -18.94 20.90 37.57
CA ASN A 396 -20.26 21.42 37.96
C ASN A 396 -21.36 20.88 37.05
N TYR A 397 -22.61 21.13 37.44
CA TYR A 397 -23.80 20.63 36.77
C TYR A 397 -23.96 21.17 35.34
N GLU A 398 -23.66 22.45 35.14
CA GLU A 398 -23.81 23.13 33.86
C GLU A 398 -22.81 22.61 32.83
N GLU A 399 -21.53 22.52 33.22
CA GLU A 399 -20.45 21.94 32.40
C GLU A 399 -20.76 20.49 32.00
N ALA A 400 -21.26 19.69 32.95
CA ALA A 400 -21.64 18.31 32.67
C ALA A 400 -22.78 18.22 31.63
N LEU A 401 -23.79 19.08 31.72
CA LEU A 401 -24.90 19.11 30.75
C LEU A 401 -24.45 19.59 29.37
N ASP A 402 -23.54 20.56 29.30
CA ASP A 402 -23.02 21.04 28.03
C ASP A 402 -22.23 19.96 27.31
N ILE A 403 -21.39 19.21 28.03
CA ILE A 403 -20.68 18.03 27.50
C ILE A 403 -21.69 16.97 27.03
N VAL A 404 -22.73 16.68 27.82
CA VAL A 404 -23.77 15.70 27.44
C VAL A 404 -24.48 16.10 26.17
N ARG A 405 -24.86 17.37 26.03
CA ARG A 405 -25.54 17.88 24.83
C ARG A 405 -24.63 17.84 23.61
N LYS A 406 -23.37 18.22 23.77
CA LYS A 406 -22.38 18.27 22.68
C LYS A 406 -22.04 16.87 22.16
N TYR A 407 -21.87 15.89 23.05
CA TYR A 407 -21.39 14.55 22.68
C TYR A 407 -22.44 13.44 22.87
N LYS A 408 -23.74 13.76 22.83
CA LYS A 408 -24.83 12.81 23.10
C LYS A 408 -24.73 11.49 22.30
N ASP A 409 -24.29 11.54 21.05
CA ASP A 409 -24.21 10.38 20.14
C ASP A 409 -22.93 9.55 20.37
N TYR A 410 -21.97 10.12 21.10
CA TYR A 410 -20.67 9.53 21.40
C TYR A 410 -20.49 9.17 22.88
N LEU A 411 -21.43 9.54 23.75
CA LEU A 411 -21.38 9.23 25.17
C LEU A 411 -21.48 7.72 25.41
N LEU A 412 -20.49 7.22 26.14
CA LEU A 412 -20.34 5.82 26.47
C LEU A 412 -20.92 5.52 27.86
N CYS A 413 -20.57 6.33 28.85
CA CYS A 413 -21.14 6.27 30.19
C CYS A 413 -20.98 7.60 30.92
N LEU A 414 -21.81 7.78 31.95
CA LEU A 414 -21.73 8.89 32.89
C LEU A 414 -21.31 8.37 34.26
N ILE A 415 -20.30 8.99 34.86
CA ILE A 415 -19.86 8.74 36.22
C ILE A 415 -20.03 10.05 36.97
N THR A 416 -20.84 10.08 38.02
CA THR A 416 -21.13 11.31 38.75
C THR A 416 -21.03 11.12 40.25
N ASP A 417 -20.49 12.11 40.95
CA ASP A 417 -20.70 12.24 42.39
C ASP A 417 -22.17 12.59 42.70
N VAL A 418 -22.59 12.45 43.95
CA VAL A 418 -23.94 12.83 44.40
C VAL A 418 -24.04 14.34 44.63
N LYS A 419 -23.00 14.94 45.21
CA LYS A 419 -23.01 16.32 45.70
C LYS A 419 -21.96 17.16 44.97
N PHE A 420 -22.40 18.19 44.26
CA PHE A 420 -21.52 19.16 43.60
C PHE A 420 -22.30 20.46 43.32
N SER A 421 -21.60 21.49 42.81
CA SER A 421 -22.19 22.80 42.55
C SER A 421 -23.15 22.80 41.36
N ARG A 422 -24.30 23.46 41.54
CA ARG A 422 -25.30 23.76 40.51
C ARG A 422 -25.76 25.21 40.68
N GLU A 423 -25.78 25.98 39.60
CA GLU A 423 -26.08 27.42 39.60
C GLU A 423 -25.23 28.20 40.63
N GLY A 424 -23.98 27.75 40.83
CA GLY A 424 -23.04 28.31 41.81
C GLY A 424 -23.30 27.94 43.27
N LYS A 425 -24.26 27.05 43.58
CA LYS A 425 -24.57 26.59 44.94
C LYS A 425 -24.40 25.07 45.07
N MET A 426 -23.87 24.61 46.20
CA MET A 426 -23.76 23.19 46.49
C MET A 426 -25.15 22.54 46.61
N ASP A 427 -25.39 21.49 45.84
CA ASP A 427 -26.64 20.72 45.84
C ASP A 427 -26.35 19.27 46.21
N ASP A 428 -26.89 18.83 47.35
CA ASP A 428 -26.71 17.47 47.90
C ASP A 428 -27.35 16.37 47.04
N ASN A 429 -28.14 16.73 46.01
CA ASN A 429 -28.78 15.79 45.09
C ASN A 429 -28.45 16.07 43.63
N ALA A 430 -27.39 16.85 43.35
CA ALA A 430 -27.00 17.25 42.00
C ALA A 430 -26.82 16.04 41.07
N GLY A 431 -26.10 15.01 41.53
CA GLY A 431 -25.84 13.79 40.75
C GLY A 431 -27.08 13.01 40.38
N PHE A 432 -28.00 12.82 41.34
CA PHE A 432 -29.27 12.14 41.07
C PHE A 432 -30.12 12.90 40.04
N ARG A 433 -30.13 14.23 40.12
CA ARG A 433 -30.83 15.09 39.16
C ARG A 433 -30.19 15.04 37.79
N LEU A 434 -28.85 15.02 37.73
CA LEU A 434 -28.10 14.92 36.48
C LEU A 434 -28.43 13.60 35.78
N VAL A 435 -28.35 12.47 36.48
CA VAL A 435 -28.70 11.15 35.91
C VAL A 435 -30.13 11.13 35.37
N LYS A 436 -31.09 11.76 36.07
CA LYS A 436 -32.47 11.85 35.59
C LYS A 436 -32.57 12.64 34.28
N GLN A 437 -31.95 13.83 34.21
CA GLN A 437 -31.97 14.65 32.99
C GLN A 437 -31.22 14.00 31.83
N VAL A 438 -30.05 13.39 32.10
CA VAL A 438 -29.28 12.70 31.07
C VAL A 438 -30.07 11.53 30.49
N ARG A 439 -30.91 10.86 31.29
CA ARG A 439 -31.81 9.80 30.79
C ARG A 439 -32.97 10.30 29.97
N ASP A 440 -33.42 11.52 30.18
CA ASP A 440 -34.43 12.14 29.31
C ASP A 440 -33.84 12.41 27.91
N ILE A 441 -32.52 12.63 27.82
CA ILE A 441 -31.78 12.81 26.56
C ILE A 441 -31.38 11.45 25.96
N ILE A 442 -30.83 10.56 26.77
CA ILE A 442 -30.26 9.25 26.40
C ILE A 442 -30.85 8.17 27.32
N LYS A 443 -31.96 7.56 26.90
CA LYS A 443 -32.80 6.67 27.76
C LYS A 443 -32.06 5.55 28.48
N GLU A 444 -31.03 4.97 27.88
CA GLU A 444 -30.35 3.78 28.40
C GLU A 444 -28.84 3.96 28.61
N LEU A 445 -28.37 5.21 28.81
CA LEU A 445 -26.95 5.45 29.09
C LEU A 445 -26.51 4.71 30.38
N PRO A 446 -25.44 3.90 30.34
CA PRO A 446 -24.84 3.34 31.55
C PRO A 446 -24.35 4.45 32.48
N THR A 447 -24.78 4.41 33.74
CA THR A 447 -24.48 5.45 34.74
C THR A 447 -23.93 4.86 36.02
N ILE A 448 -22.81 5.41 36.51
CA ILE A 448 -22.28 5.16 37.86
C ILE A 448 -22.58 6.38 38.73
N ILE A 449 -23.12 6.14 39.91
CA ILE A 449 -23.26 7.15 40.97
C ILE A 449 -22.27 6.80 42.08
N GLN A 450 -21.38 7.74 42.37
CA GLN A 450 -20.37 7.59 43.40
C GLN A 450 -20.75 8.39 44.65
N SER A 451 -20.52 7.84 45.84
CA SER A 451 -20.70 8.57 47.10
C SER A 451 -19.87 7.93 48.20
N SER A 452 -19.50 8.70 49.21
CA SER A 452 -18.97 8.18 50.48
C SER A 452 -20.08 7.65 51.41
N GLU A 453 -21.33 8.07 51.18
CA GLU A 453 -22.49 7.69 52.00
C GLU A 453 -23.21 6.47 51.41
N ILE A 454 -23.16 5.34 52.12
CA ILE A 454 -23.76 4.07 51.68
C ILE A 454 -25.29 4.18 51.49
N GLN A 455 -25.95 5.09 52.21
CA GLN A 455 -27.40 5.31 52.11
C GLN A 455 -27.85 5.72 50.70
N ASN A 456 -26.96 6.38 49.95
CA ASN A 456 -27.20 6.80 48.56
C ASN A 456 -27.31 5.62 47.58
N ALA A 457 -26.87 4.42 47.96
CA ALA A 457 -27.02 3.20 47.15
C ALA A 457 -28.49 2.90 46.82
N HIS A 458 -29.41 3.16 47.76
CA HIS A 458 -30.84 2.93 47.52
C HIS A 458 -31.41 3.86 46.44
N ASN A 459 -30.98 5.12 46.43
CA ASN A 459 -31.41 6.10 45.42
C ASN A 459 -30.78 5.80 44.04
N ALA A 460 -29.52 5.36 44.01
CA ALA A 460 -28.89 4.88 42.79
C ALA A 460 -29.62 3.66 42.20
N PHE A 461 -30.02 2.70 43.06
CA PHE A 461 -30.81 1.55 42.64
C PHE A 461 -32.18 1.94 42.06
N LYS A 462 -32.89 2.90 42.66
CA LYS A 462 -34.15 3.45 42.11
C LYS A 462 -33.96 4.06 40.73
N LEU A 463 -32.82 4.71 40.51
CA LEU A 463 -32.42 5.24 39.22
C LEU A 463 -31.83 4.17 38.31
N LYS A 464 -31.81 2.87 38.65
CA LYS A 464 -31.17 1.81 37.85
C LYS A 464 -29.72 2.16 37.48
N SER A 465 -28.99 2.78 38.40
CA SER A 465 -27.60 3.18 38.24
C SER A 465 -26.72 2.32 39.14
N THR A 466 -25.50 2.03 38.70
CA THR A 466 -24.53 1.28 39.52
C THR A 466 -24.00 2.20 40.61
N PHE A 467 -24.10 1.77 41.87
CA PHE A 467 -23.55 2.52 43.00
C PHE A 467 -22.11 2.07 43.28
N ILE A 468 -21.21 3.02 43.48
CA ILE A 468 -19.83 2.76 43.88
C ILE A 468 -19.49 3.60 45.11
N ASN A 469 -18.96 2.97 46.15
CA ASN A 469 -18.52 3.67 47.35
C ASN A 469 -17.09 4.21 47.16
N LYS A 470 -16.89 5.53 47.33
CA LYS A 470 -15.60 6.22 47.18
C LYS A 470 -14.51 5.72 48.15
N ASN A 471 -14.93 5.15 49.28
CA ASN A 471 -14.05 4.64 50.33
C ASN A 471 -13.89 3.11 50.29
N SER A 472 -14.37 2.44 49.23
CA SER A 472 -14.20 0.99 49.10
C SER A 472 -12.76 0.61 48.78
N ASP A 473 -12.27 -0.45 49.41
CA ASP A 473 -10.99 -1.09 49.07
C ASP A 473 -11.04 -1.80 47.70
N THR A 474 -12.24 -2.10 47.18
CA THR A 474 -12.47 -2.80 45.89
C THR A 474 -12.76 -1.86 44.72
N LEU A 475 -12.65 -0.54 44.91
CA LEU A 475 -13.05 0.47 43.93
C LEU A 475 -12.58 0.18 42.50
N LEU A 476 -11.30 -0.19 42.35
CA LEU A 476 -10.67 -0.47 41.06
C LEU A 476 -11.30 -1.71 40.38
N GLN A 477 -11.58 -2.76 41.15
CA GLN A 477 -12.22 -3.97 40.64
C GLN A 477 -13.67 -3.71 40.23
N ASP A 478 -14.40 -2.91 41.00
CA ASP A 478 -15.79 -2.55 40.70
C ASP A 478 -15.89 -1.74 39.39
N MET A 479 -14.95 -0.80 39.17
CA MET A 479 -14.83 -0.06 37.92
C MET A 479 -14.49 -0.98 36.73
N ARG A 480 -13.51 -1.86 36.88
CA ARG A 480 -13.14 -2.85 35.85
C ARG A 480 -14.32 -3.73 35.47
N ASN A 481 -15.06 -4.23 36.46
CA ASN A 481 -16.24 -5.06 36.23
C ASN A 481 -17.32 -4.27 35.48
N PHE A 482 -17.58 -3.03 35.85
CA PHE A 482 -18.53 -2.18 35.12
C PHE A 482 -18.13 -2.02 33.66
N PHE A 483 -16.85 -1.72 33.40
CA PHE A 483 -16.37 -1.53 32.03
C PHE A 483 -16.43 -2.79 31.18
N MET A 484 -16.08 -3.95 31.75
CA MET A 484 -16.22 -5.25 31.07
C MET A 484 -17.66 -5.55 30.63
N HIS A 485 -18.66 -5.21 31.47
CA HIS A 485 -20.05 -5.54 31.20
C HIS A 485 -20.75 -4.54 30.29
N HIS A 486 -20.39 -3.25 30.37
CA HIS A 486 -21.14 -2.17 29.70
C HIS A 486 -20.43 -1.56 28.50
N LEU A 487 -19.12 -1.75 28.31
CA LEU A 487 -18.35 -1.08 27.27
C LEU A 487 -18.00 -1.94 26.04
N GLY A 488 -18.50 -3.18 25.98
CA GLY A 488 -18.28 -4.05 24.82
C GLY A 488 -16.83 -4.50 24.61
N PHE A 489 -15.97 -4.30 25.61
CA PHE A 489 -14.55 -4.67 25.55
C PHE A 489 -14.26 -6.17 25.68
N GLY A 490 -15.29 -6.99 25.92
CA GLY A 490 -15.20 -8.45 25.95
C GLY A 490 -15.74 -9.11 24.68
N SER A 491 -16.08 -10.39 24.79
CA SER A 491 -16.88 -11.10 23.80
C SER A 491 -18.23 -10.41 23.60
N PHE A 492 -18.78 -10.44 22.38
CA PHE A 492 -20.14 -10.02 22.15
C PHE A 492 -21.09 -11.03 22.80
N VAL A 493 -21.79 -10.61 23.85
CA VAL A 493 -22.78 -11.45 24.52
C VAL A 493 -24.15 -11.16 23.93
N TYR A 494 -24.67 -12.09 23.14
CA TYR A 494 -26.02 -12.01 22.61
C TYR A 494 -27.04 -12.20 23.73
N ARG A 495 -28.05 -11.33 23.77
CA ARG A 495 -29.08 -11.30 24.80
C ARG A 495 -30.48 -11.28 24.20
N ASP A 496 -31.42 -11.89 24.90
CA ASP A 496 -32.85 -11.80 24.56
C ASP A 496 -33.45 -10.45 25.00
N SER A 497 -34.74 -10.28 24.72
CA SER A 497 -35.50 -9.07 25.10
C SER A 497 -35.55 -8.84 26.62
N ALA A 498 -35.34 -9.88 27.44
CA ALA A 498 -35.26 -9.83 28.90
C ALA A 498 -33.81 -9.64 29.42
N GLY A 499 -32.81 -9.56 28.54
CA GLY A 499 -31.41 -9.38 28.89
C GLY A 499 -30.67 -10.67 29.28
N LYS A 500 -31.28 -11.85 29.14
CA LYS A 500 -30.65 -13.14 29.43
C LYS A 500 -29.71 -13.52 28.29
N LYS A 501 -28.55 -14.10 28.64
CA LYS A 501 -27.52 -14.54 27.68
C LYS A 501 -28.04 -15.70 26.81
N ILE A 502 -27.92 -15.55 25.49
CA ILE A 502 -28.24 -16.56 24.46
C ILE A 502 -26.95 -17.23 23.98
N ALA A 503 -25.98 -16.42 23.54
CA ALA A 503 -24.72 -16.88 22.94
C ALA A 503 -23.60 -15.87 23.20
N GLU A 504 -22.38 -16.24 22.84
CA GLU A 504 -21.19 -15.40 23.01
C GLU A 504 -20.26 -15.55 21.81
N ALA A 505 -19.83 -14.43 21.23
CA ALA A 505 -18.86 -14.38 20.14
C ALA A 505 -17.59 -13.64 20.57
N LYS A 506 -16.44 -14.31 20.49
CA LYS A 506 -15.13 -13.74 20.87
C LYS A 506 -14.47 -13.00 19.71
N SER A 507 -14.64 -13.51 18.49
CA SER A 507 -14.05 -12.97 17.26
C SER A 507 -15.11 -12.45 16.29
N LEU A 508 -14.70 -11.60 15.34
CA LEU A 508 -15.57 -11.11 14.27
C LEU A 508 -16.15 -12.27 13.43
N ARG A 509 -15.35 -13.31 13.21
CA ARG A 509 -15.77 -14.54 12.50
C ARG A 509 -16.86 -15.28 13.27
N GLU A 510 -16.71 -15.45 14.58
CA GLU A 510 -17.75 -16.05 15.42
C GLU A 510 -19.02 -15.19 15.46
N PHE A 511 -18.85 -13.87 15.51
CA PHE A 511 -19.95 -12.91 15.49
C PHE A 511 -20.78 -13.05 14.21
N GLU A 512 -20.15 -13.07 13.03
CA GLU A 512 -20.82 -13.28 11.74
C GLU A 512 -21.56 -14.62 11.68
N ARG A 513 -20.90 -15.72 12.07
CA ARG A 513 -21.53 -17.06 12.06
C ARG A 513 -22.75 -17.11 13.00
N GLN A 514 -22.65 -16.50 14.17
CA GLN A 514 -23.74 -16.51 15.16
C GLN A 514 -24.91 -15.60 14.75
N ILE A 515 -24.67 -14.51 13.98
CA ILE A 515 -25.72 -13.69 13.36
C ILE A 515 -26.71 -14.56 12.59
N GLU A 516 -26.26 -15.64 11.94
CA GLU A 516 -27.14 -16.53 11.17
C GLU A 516 -28.21 -17.22 12.03
N SER A 517 -27.86 -17.65 13.23
CA SER A 517 -28.73 -18.41 14.13
C SER A 517 -29.50 -17.56 15.15
N LEU A 518 -29.34 -16.23 15.12
CA LEU A 518 -29.90 -15.36 16.16
C LEU A 518 -31.41 -15.11 16.01
N PRO A 519 -32.18 -15.16 17.12
CA PRO A 519 -33.57 -14.75 17.14
C PRO A 519 -33.73 -13.26 16.80
N SER A 520 -34.82 -12.94 16.09
CA SER A 520 -35.17 -11.56 15.69
C SER A 520 -35.25 -10.59 16.87
N GLU A 521 -35.73 -11.05 18.03
CA GLU A 521 -35.80 -10.24 19.24
C GLU A 521 -34.42 -9.79 19.76
N SER A 522 -33.39 -10.63 19.57
CA SER A 522 -32.01 -10.30 19.97
C SER A 522 -31.40 -9.26 19.03
N LEU A 523 -31.65 -9.39 17.72
CA LEU A 523 -31.23 -8.40 16.72
C LEU A 523 -31.82 -7.01 17.01
N VAL A 524 -33.12 -6.95 17.33
CA VAL A 524 -33.79 -5.71 17.72
C VAL A 524 -33.23 -5.18 19.04
N TYR A 525 -33.00 -6.05 20.03
CA TYR A 525 -32.44 -5.68 21.32
C TYR A 525 -31.06 -5.01 21.19
N HIS A 526 -30.16 -5.61 20.39
CA HIS A 526 -28.79 -5.11 20.21
C HIS A 526 -28.69 -3.95 19.21
N GLY A 527 -29.50 -3.97 18.14
CA GLY A 527 -29.51 -2.93 17.12
C GLY A 527 -30.02 -1.59 17.66
N ARG A 528 -31.14 -1.56 18.40
CA ARG A 528 -31.67 -0.33 19.04
C ARG A 528 -30.71 0.30 20.05
N ARG A 529 -29.75 -0.47 20.55
CA ARG A 529 -28.78 -0.06 21.58
C ARG A 529 -27.40 0.21 20.99
N ASN A 530 -27.26 0.19 19.66
CA ASN A 530 -25.99 0.38 18.97
C ASN A 530 -24.88 -0.62 19.38
N HIS A 531 -25.23 -1.74 20.02
CA HIS A 531 -24.27 -2.70 20.56
C HIS A 531 -23.35 -3.26 19.46
N PHE A 532 -23.88 -3.49 18.26
CA PHE A 532 -23.11 -3.98 17.11
C PHE A 532 -22.02 -2.99 16.68
N SER A 533 -22.40 -1.73 16.44
CA SER A 533 -21.45 -0.67 16.07
C SER A 533 -20.40 -0.43 17.16
N LEU A 534 -20.80 -0.48 18.44
CA LEU A 534 -19.91 -0.30 19.59
C LEU A 534 -18.86 -1.43 19.67
N TRP A 535 -19.30 -2.67 19.51
CA TRP A 535 -18.42 -3.84 19.61
C TRP A 535 -17.44 -3.93 18.43
N LEU A 536 -17.89 -3.58 17.22
CA LEU A 536 -17.05 -3.50 16.03
C LEU A 536 -16.01 -2.38 16.13
N MET A 537 -16.41 -1.22 16.65
CA MET A 537 -15.50 -0.10 16.91
C MET A 537 -14.41 -0.48 17.92
N ALA A 538 -14.76 -1.18 19.00
CA ALA A 538 -13.79 -1.63 20.00
C ALA A 538 -12.71 -2.55 19.41
N ARG A 539 -13.01 -3.26 18.31
CA ARG A 539 -12.10 -4.14 17.57
C ARG A 539 -11.36 -3.45 16.42
N GLY A 540 -11.58 -2.16 16.23
CA GLY A 540 -10.92 -1.37 15.18
C GLY A 540 -11.59 -1.46 13.81
N GLU A 541 -12.81 -2.00 13.71
CA GLU A 541 -13.57 -2.08 12.46
C GLU A 541 -14.37 -0.79 12.19
N ILE A 542 -13.66 0.34 12.12
CA ILE A 542 -14.26 1.69 12.10
C ILE A 542 -15.17 1.89 10.88
N LYS A 543 -14.79 1.40 9.69
CA LYS A 543 -15.63 1.52 8.48
C LYS A 543 -16.97 0.80 8.65
N ILE A 544 -16.93 -0.46 9.10
CA ILE A 544 -18.13 -1.26 9.32
C ILE A 544 -19.00 -0.59 10.40
N ALA A 545 -18.39 -0.14 11.50
CA ALA A 545 -19.09 0.57 12.56
C ALA A 545 -19.73 1.88 12.08
N LYS A 546 -19.04 2.67 11.26
CA LYS A 546 -19.56 3.94 10.69
C LYS A 546 -20.77 3.74 9.79
N VAL A 547 -20.81 2.65 9.04
CA VAL A 547 -21.94 2.35 8.14
C VAL A 547 -23.14 1.83 8.93
N ILE A 548 -22.91 1.03 9.98
CA ILE A 548 -23.98 0.47 10.82
C ILE A 548 -24.54 1.52 11.81
N HIS A 549 -23.70 2.41 12.34
CA HIS A 549 -24.07 3.34 13.41
C HIS A 549 -25.27 4.27 13.14
N PRO A 550 -25.42 4.90 11.95
CA PRO A 550 -26.51 5.85 11.70
C PRO A 550 -27.86 5.19 11.41
N ILE A 551 -27.94 3.86 11.38
CA ILE A 551 -29.12 3.12 10.94
C ILE A 551 -29.84 2.53 12.15
N ASP A 552 -31.11 2.88 12.35
CA ASP A 552 -31.95 2.29 13.39
C ASP A 552 -32.59 0.99 12.86
N VAL A 553 -32.85 0.04 13.77
CA VAL A 553 -33.65 -1.15 13.44
C VAL A 553 -35.07 -0.76 13.00
N ALA A 554 -35.56 0.41 13.45
CA ALA A 554 -36.84 0.97 13.03
C ALA A 554 -36.90 1.39 11.54
N ASP A 555 -35.75 1.49 10.86
CA ASP A 555 -35.69 1.85 9.44
C ASP A 555 -35.98 0.65 8.50
N PHE A 556 -36.16 -0.55 9.06
CA PHE A 556 -36.46 -1.79 8.31
C PHE A 556 -37.87 -2.31 8.61
N GLU A 557 -38.51 -2.92 7.61
CA GLU A 557 -39.85 -3.48 7.77
C GLU A 557 -39.83 -4.75 8.64
N THR A 558 -38.72 -5.51 8.57
CA THR A 558 -38.53 -6.73 9.36
C THR A 558 -37.13 -6.83 9.95
N ALA A 559 -37.00 -7.57 11.06
CA ALA A 559 -35.70 -7.86 11.67
C ALA A 559 -34.78 -8.70 10.77
N ASP A 560 -35.35 -9.48 9.83
CA ASP A 560 -34.60 -10.28 8.87
C ASP A 560 -33.96 -9.43 7.75
N GLU A 561 -34.58 -8.31 7.39
CA GLU A 561 -33.96 -7.32 6.50
C GLU A 561 -32.75 -6.66 7.15
N PHE A 562 -32.88 -6.23 8.41
CA PHE A 562 -31.75 -5.67 9.16
C PHE A 562 -30.60 -6.68 9.31
N LYS A 563 -30.92 -7.95 9.55
CA LYS A 563 -29.95 -9.06 9.59
C LYS A 563 -29.23 -9.23 8.26
N SER A 564 -29.97 -9.19 7.15
CA SER A 564 -29.42 -9.32 5.79
C SER A 564 -28.53 -8.13 5.44
N TYR A 565 -28.92 -6.92 5.87
CA TYR A 565 -28.13 -5.72 5.73
C TYR A 565 -26.82 -5.78 6.53
N LEU A 566 -26.87 -6.18 7.81
CA LEU A 566 -25.66 -6.38 8.63
C LEU A 566 -24.68 -7.36 7.97
N LYS A 567 -25.19 -8.47 7.43
CA LYS A 567 -24.37 -9.44 6.68
C LYS A 567 -23.76 -8.82 5.44
N TYR A 568 -24.55 -8.10 4.65
CA TYR A 568 -24.06 -7.43 3.43
C TYR A 568 -22.93 -6.46 3.75
N VAL A 569 -23.08 -5.60 4.76
CA VAL A 569 -22.07 -4.62 5.16
C VAL A 569 -20.79 -5.31 5.63
N ILE A 570 -20.90 -6.31 6.53
CA ILE A 570 -19.73 -7.04 7.03
C ILE A 570 -19.00 -7.75 5.88
N LYS A 571 -19.73 -8.43 4.99
CA LYS A 571 -19.15 -9.15 3.85
C LYS A 571 -18.53 -8.21 2.82
N LYS A 572 -19.20 -7.10 2.49
CA LYS A 572 -18.71 -6.09 1.53
C LYS A 572 -17.37 -5.52 1.98
N TYR A 573 -17.32 -4.98 3.20
CA TYR A 573 -16.11 -4.29 3.67
C TYR A 573 -14.98 -5.24 4.05
N ARG A 574 -15.27 -6.50 4.40
CA ARG A 574 -14.23 -7.53 4.59
C ARG A 574 -13.61 -7.96 3.26
N ASN A 575 -14.44 -8.24 2.25
CA ASN A 575 -13.93 -8.65 0.94
C ASN A 575 -13.13 -7.52 0.28
N GLU A 576 -13.57 -6.25 0.40
CA GLU A 576 -12.77 -5.08 -0.03
C GLU A 576 -11.42 -4.96 0.72
N SER A 577 -11.34 -5.43 1.96
CA SER A 577 -10.10 -5.40 2.74
C SER A 577 -9.17 -6.57 2.45
N ASP A 578 -9.66 -7.72 1.99
CA ASP A 578 -8.83 -8.92 1.78
C ASP A 578 -8.48 -9.18 0.31
N SER A 579 -9.32 -8.76 -0.64
CA SER A 579 -9.13 -9.02 -2.08
C SER A 579 -7.82 -8.44 -2.62
N GLY A 580 -7.07 -9.27 -3.36
CA GLY A 580 -5.81 -8.86 -3.99
C GLY A 580 -4.62 -8.81 -3.04
N LYS A 581 -4.70 -9.41 -1.84
CA LYS A 581 -3.58 -9.44 -0.88
C LYS A 581 -2.82 -10.76 -0.90
N ILE A 582 -1.58 -10.68 -0.41
CA ILE A 582 -0.80 -11.85 0.03
C ILE A 582 -1.24 -12.14 1.46
N ILE A 583 -1.87 -13.29 1.67
CA ILE A 583 -2.36 -13.72 2.98
C ILE A 583 -1.44 -14.83 3.48
N SER A 584 -1.13 -14.82 4.78
CA SER A 584 -0.51 -15.96 5.43
C SER A 584 -1.44 -17.17 5.36
N PHE A 585 -0.85 -18.37 5.36
CA PHE A 585 -1.60 -19.61 5.28
C PHE A 585 -2.81 -19.69 6.25
N ASP A 586 -4.03 -19.80 5.69
CA ASP A 586 -5.31 -20.10 6.36
C ASP A 586 -6.10 -21.04 5.42
N GLU A 587 -6.69 -22.12 5.96
CA GLU A 587 -7.38 -23.15 5.16
C GLU A 587 -8.51 -22.58 4.30
N ASN A 588 -9.21 -21.55 4.79
CA ASN A 588 -10.30 -20.91 4.05
C ASN A 588 -9.79 -19.95 2.96
N ALA A 589 -8.58 -19.41 3.10
CA ALA A 589 -7.98 -18.51 2.12
C ALA A 589 -7.51 -19.26 0.85
N LEU A 590 -7.25 -20.57 0.97
CA LEU A 590 -6.85 -21.44 -0.15
C LEU A 590 -7.94 -21.61 -1.22
N LEU A 591 -9.21 -21.38 -0.87
CA LEU A 591 -10.35 -21.50 -1.78
C LEU A 591 -10.66 -20.19 -2.53
N ASP A 592 -10.09 -19.07 -2.10
CA ASP A 592 -10.38 -17.75 -2.64
C ASP A 592 -9.40 -17.39 -3.77
N GLU A 593 -9.89 -17.40 -5.02
CA GLU A 593 -9.14 -16.99 -6.22
C GLU A 593 -8.68 -15.53 -6.18
N SER A 594 -9.21 -14.72 -5.25
CA SER A 594 -8.81 -13.32 -5.09
C SER A 594 -7.56 -13.10 -4.25
N ASN A 595 -7.01 -14.15 -3.63
CA ASN A 595 -5.88 -14.06 -2.71
C ASN A 595 -4.71 -14.93 -3.17
N ILE A 596 -3.50 -14.49 -2.85
CA ILE A 596 -2.31 -15.34 -2.96
C ILE A 596 -1.94 -15.83 -1.58
N VAL A 597 -1.78 -17.14 -1.44
CA VAL A 597 -1.46 -17.75 -0.15
C VAL A 597 0.04 -17.97 -0.03
N SER A 598 0.64 -17.38 1.00
CA SER A 598 2.04 -17.61 1.35
C SER A 598 2.15 -18.85 2.24
N LEU A 599 2.86 -19.87 1.75
CA LEU A 599 3.12 -21.15 2.42
C LEU A 599 4.36 -21.13 3.31
N GLY A 600 5.23 -20.12 3.17
CA GLY A 600 6.48 -19.99 3.91
C GLY A 600 6.93 -18.52 3.98
N THR A 601 7.82 -18.20 4.92
CA THR A 601 8.37 -16.85 5.07
C THR A 601 9.48 -16.58 4.04
N GLY A 602 9.91 -15.33 3.95
CA GLY A 602 10.96 -14.90 3.02
C GLY A 602 10.41 -14.15 1.81
N ALA A 603 11.29 -13.88 0.85
CA ALA A 603 10.92 -13.21 -0.39
C ALA A 603 10.13 -14.14 -1.31
N LEU A 604 9.31 -13.58 -2.20
CA LEU A 604 8.49 -14.33 -3.16
C LEU A 604 9.21 -14.63 -4.49
N GLY A 605 10.43 -14.11 -4.67
CA GLY A 605 11.12 -14.09 -5.96
C GLY A 605 10.40 -13.23 -7.01
N GLY A 606 10.91 -13.24 -8.25
CA GLY A 606 10.41 -12.41 -9.33
C GLY A 606 9.00 -12.79 -9.79
N LYS A 607 8.83 -14.00 -10.33
CA LYS A 607 7.51 -14.48 -10.79
C LYS A 607 6.44 -14.41 -9.71
N GLY A 608 6.79 -14.72 -8.47
CA GLY A 608 5.89 -14.64 -7.32
C GLY A 608 5.42 -13.21 -7.04
N ARG A 609 6.33 -12.22 -7.10
CA ARG A 609 5.97 -10.79 -7.01
C ARG A 609 5.10 -10.35 -8.19
N GLY A 610 5.45 -10.76 -9.42
CA GLY A 610 4.65 -10.49 -10.61
C GLY A 610 3.22 -11.04 -10.49
N CYS A 611 3.06 -12.29 -10.05
CA CYS A 611 1.73 -12.89 -9.82
C CYS A 611 0.95 -12.14 -8.74
N ALA A 612 1.60 -11.78 -7.62
CA ALA A 612 0.97 -10.98 -6.55
C ALA A 612 0.54 -9.61 -7.05
N PHE A 613 1.34 -8.98 -7.90
CA PHE A 613 1.02 -7.70 -8.52
C PHE A 613 -0.16 -7.80 -9.48
N ILE A 614 -0.22 -8.83 -10.33
CA ILE A 614 -1.37 -9.08 -11.22
C ILE A 614 -2.65 -9.27 -10.40
N ASN A 615 -2.60 -10.15 -9.40
CA ASN A 615 -3.73 -10.43 -8.54
C ASN A 615 -4.24 -9.14 -7.86
N THR A 616 -3.30 -8.33 -7.37
CA THR A 616 -3.59 -7.00 -6.82
C THR A 616 -4.28 -6.10 -7.85
N LEU A 617 -3.78 -6.03 -9.09
CA LEU A 617 -4.35 -5.18 -10.14
C LEU A 617 -5.77 -5.61 -10.53
N ILE A 618 -5.99 -6.91 -10.77
CA ILE A 618 -7.28 -7.43 -11.24
C ILE A 618 -8.39 -7.12 -10.24
N TYR A 619 -8.16 -7.44 -8.96
CA TYR A 619 -9.18 -7.32 -7.92
C TYR A 619 -9.32 -5.89 -7.37
N ASN A 620 -8.32 -5.01 -7.55
CA ASN A 620 -8.48 -3.59 -7.17
C ASN A 620 -9.15 -2.73 -8.24
N LEU A 621 -9.04 -3.10 -9.52
CA LEU A 621 -9.55 -2.34 -10.66
C LEU A 621 -10.91 -2.81 -11.18
N ASN A 622 -11.49 -3.87 -10.60
CA ASN A 622 -12.79 -4.41 -10.98
C ASN A 622 -12.97 -4.56 -12.50
N PHE A 623 -12.02 -5.22 -13.19
CA PHE A 623 -12.10 -5.44 -14.64
C PHE A 623 -13.42 -6.06 -15.11
N GLN A 624 -14.10 -6.80 -14.24
CA GLN A 624 -15.41 -7.39 -14.49
C GLN A 624 -16.52 -6.36 -14.75
N GLU A 625 -16.40 -5.14 -14.25
CA GLU A 625 -17.32 -4.03 -14.57
C GLU A 625 -17.03 -3.40 -15.93
N ILE A 626 -15.76 -3.39 -16.34
CA ILE A 626 -15.29 -2.80 -17.59
C ILE A 626 -15.52 -3.75 -18.78
N ILE A 627 -15.29 -5.05 -18.56
CA ILE A 627 -15.48 -6.11 -19.56
C ILE A 627 -16.44 -7.17 -19.00
N PRO A 628 -17.75 -6.87 -18.97
CA PRO A 628 -18.74 -7.77 -18.39
C PRO A 628 -18.90 -9.08 -19.16
N GLU A 629 -18.47 -9.16 -20.41
CA GLU A 629 -18.64 -10.33 -21.27
C GLU A 629 -17.58 -11.43 -21.04
N LEU A 630 -16.49 -11.13 -20.30
CA LEU A 630 -15.34 -12.02 -20.12
C LEU A 630 -14.91 -12.06 -18.65
N ASN A 631 -14.68 -13.26 -18.10
CA ASN A 631 -14.13 -13.39 -16.75
C ASN A 631 -12.61 -13.20 -16.79
N ILE A 632 -12.12 -12.04 -16.38
CA ILE A 632 -10.69 -11.77 -16.24
C ILE A 632 -10.26 -12.18 -14.83
N ARG A 633 -9.39 -13.19 -14.72
CA ARG A 633 -8.93 -13.76 -13.45
C ARG A 633 -7.49 -14.23 -13.51
N THR A 634 -6.92 -14.49 -12.34
CA THR A 634 -5.68 -15.23 -12.16
C THR A 634 -5.98 -16.67 -11.78
N PRO A 635 -5.14 -17.65 -12.16
CA PRO A 635 -5.23 -18.99 -11.58
C PRO A 635 -4.92 -18.96 -10.08
N ARG A 636 -5.46 -19.92 -9.32
CA ARG A 636 -5.16 -20.02 -7.88
C ARG A 636 -3.66 -20.20 -7.71
N THR A 637 -3.08 -19.38 -6.83
CA THR A 637 -1.63 -19.29 -6.69
C THR A 637 -1.24 -19.36 -5.22
N SER A 638 -0.32 -20.28 -4.92
CA SER A 638 0.33 -20.41 -3.61
C SER A 638 1.84 -20.27 -3.78
N ILE A 639 2.52 -19.62 -2.84
CA ILE A 639 3.95 -19.33 -2.96
C ILE A 639 4.70 -19.85 -1.73
N VAL A 640 5.77 -20.62 -1.97
CA VAL A 640 6.78 -21.00 -0.99
C VAL A 640 7.87 -19.93 -1.01
N GLY A 641 8.06 -19.21 0.10
CA GLY A 641 9.06 -18.15 0.19
C GLY A 641 10.50 -18.68 0.27
N THR A 642 11.48 -17.80 -0.02
CA THR A 642 12.91 -18.16 -0.13
C THR A 642 13.53 -18.73 1.13
N ASP A 643 12.99 -18.46 2.33
CA ASP A 643 13.57 -18.97 3.58
C ASP A 643 13.54 -20.50 3.63
N GLU A 644 12.54 -21.12 3.01
CA GLU A 644 12.44 -22.57 2.93
C GLU A 644 13.55 -23.18 2.07
N PHE A 645 14.03 -22.48 1.04
CA PHE A 645 15.19 -22.91 0.26
C PHE A 645 16.45 -22.97 1.12
N ASP A 646 16.71 -21.94 1.94
CA ASP A 646 17.85 -21.94 2.86
C ASP A 646 17.76 -23.08 3.86
N VAL A 647 16.58 -23.26 4.48
CA VAL A 647 16.31 -24.36 5.43
C VAL A 647 16.52 -25.72 4.76
N PHE A 648 16.07 -25.90 3.52
CA PHE A 648 16.24 -27.13 2.76
C PHE A 648 17.72 -27.42 2.46
N MET A 649 18.48 -26.41 2.03
CA MET A 649 19.90 -26.56 1.72
C MET A 649 20.73 -26.92 2.96
N GLU A 650 20.47 -26.26 4.10
CA GLU A 650 21.17 -26.50 5.36
C GLU A 650 20.82 -27.84 5.97
N ARG A 651 19.53 -28.18 6.06
CA ARG A 651 19.06 -29.43 6.69
C ARG A 651 19.60 -30.68 5.98
N ASN A 652 19.77 -30.61 4.67
CA ASN A 652 20.20 -31.74 3.85
C ASN A 652 21.71 -31.72 3.54
N ASN A 653 22.48 -30.78 4.11
CA ASN A 653 23.92 -30.59 3.86
C ASN A 653 24.27 -30.50 2.36
N LEU A 654 23.42 -29.81 1.58
CA LEU A 654 23.55 -29.77 0.11
C LEU A 654 24.56 -28.74 -0.38
N ARG A 655 25.00 -27.79 0.48
CA ARG A 655 25.98 -26.77 0.09
C ARG A 655 27.31 -27.39 -0.33
N ASP A 656 27.86 -28.30 0.48
CA ASP A 656 29.12 -29.00 0.16
C ASP A 656 29.02 -29.87 -1.09
N VAL A 657 27.83 -30.44 -1.33
CA VAL A 657 27.55 -31.30 -2.49
C VAL A 657 27.57 -30.49 -3.79
N VAL A 658 26.93 -29.31 -3.78
CA VAL A 658 26.80 -28.46 -4.97
C VAL A 658 28.12 -27.78 -5.36
N SER A 659 28.96 -27.44 -4.38
CA SER A 659 30.29 -26.86 -4.61
C SER A 659 31.32 -27.87 -5.15
N GLY A 660 30.98 -29.18 -5.13
CA GLY A 660 31.79 -30.23 -5.73
C GLY A 660 31.62 -30.35 -7.26
N ASP A 661 32.57 -31.03 -7.91
CA ASP A 661 32.54 -31.34 -9.34
C ASP A 661 31.67 -32.58 -9.62
N ILE A 662 30.37 -32.45 -9.37
CA ILE A 662 29.36 -33.51 -9.57
C ILE A 662 28.45 -33.19 -10.75
N SER A 663 27.97 -34.24 -11.42
CA SER A 663 27.09 -34.09 -12.57
C SER A 663 25.69 -33.59 -12.16
N TYR A 664 25.02 -32.85 -13.03
CA TYR A 664 23.66 -32.35 -12.76
C TYR A 664 22.65 -33.48 -12.51
N ALA A 665 22.83 -34.64 -13.16
CA ALA A 665 22.00 -35.82 -12.92
C ALA A 665 22.13 -36.35 -11.47
N GLU A 666 23.33 -36.28 -10.89
CA GLU A 666 23.57 -36.67 -9.48
C GLU A 666 23.05 -35.61 -8.51
N ILE A 667 23.18 -34.32 -8.84
CA ILE A 667 22.57 -33.22 -8.07
C ILE A 667 21.06 -33.44 -7.94
N ARG A 668 20.35 -33.72 -9.04
CA ARG A 668 18.90 -33.99 -9.01
C ARG A 668 18.54 -35.15 -8.08
N LYS A 669 19.29 -36.26 -8.12
CA LYS A 669 19.06 -37.41 -7.23
C LYS A 669 19.26 -37.03 -5.76
N LYS A 670 20.34 -36.29 -5.43
CA LYS A 670 20.62 -35.83 -4.07
C LYS A 670 19.56 -34.87 -3.54
N PHE A 671 19.03 -33.99 -4.38
CA PHE A 671 17.93 -33.09 -4.01
C PHE A 671 16.64 -33.87 -3.78
N LEU A 672 16.33 -34.89 -4.57
CA LEU A 672 15.16 -35.75 -4.37
C LEU A 672 15.22 -36.56 -3.05
N GLU A 673 16.43 -37.01 -2.67
CA GLU A 673 16.70 -37.69 -1.39
C GLU A 673 16.51 -36.77 -0.17
N GLY A 674 16.59 -35.45 -0.33
CA GLY A 674 16.46 -34.49 0.76
C GLY A 674 15.02 -34.28 1.26
N ASP A 675 14.85 -33.89 2.52
CA ASP A 675 13.54 -33.66 3.14
C ASP A 675 13.19 -32.17 3.22
N LEU A 676 11.92 -31.83 2.95
CA LEU A 676 11.36 -30.48 3.15
C LEU A 676 11.09 -30.21 4.64
N SER A 677 10.86 -28.95 5.03
CA SER A 677 10.50 -28.63 6.42
C SER A 677 9.16 -29.24 6.81
N TYR A 678 9.04 -29.68 8.07
CA TYR A 678 7.80 -30.28 8.59
C TYR A 678 6.59 -29.34 8.45
N ASN A 679 6.81 -28.03 8.61
CA ASN A 679 5.75 -27.03 8.53
C ASN A 679 5.29 -26.85 7.07
N LEU A 680 6.23 -26.81 6.12
CA LEU A 680 5.90 -26.76 4.69
C LEU A 680 5.14 -28.03 4.27
N GLU A 681 5.62 -29.22 4.63
CA GLU A 681 4.94 -30.46 4.25
C GLU A 681 3.49 -30.50 4.74
N LYS A 682 3.24 -30.04 5.97
CA LYS A 682 1.89 -29.97 6.52
C LYS A 682 1.00 -29.05 5.67
N ARG A 683 1.48 -27.85 5.35
CA ARG A 683 0.74 -26.86 4.54
C ARG A 683 0.51 -27.35 3.10
N LEU A 684 1.49 -28.01 2.49
CA LEU A 684 1.37 -28.61 1.16
C LEU A 684 0.33 -29.75 1.15
N LYS A 685 0.25 -30.56 2.22
CA LYS A 685 -0.79 -31.60 2.34
C LYS A 685 -2.19 -30.98 2.44
N GLU A 686 -2.33 -29.88 3.17
CA GLU A 686 -3.60 -29.15 3.30
C GLU A 686 -4.00 -28.49 1.96
N LEU A 687 -3.05 -27.86 1.26
CA LEU A 687 -3.23 -27.32 -0.09
C LEU A 687 -3.72 -28.40 -1.07
N LEU A 688 -3.01 -29.53 -1.13
CA LEU A 688 -3.28 -30.59 -2.10
C LEU A 688 -4.64 -31.27 -1.90
N LYS A 689 -5.17 -31.29 -0.67
CA LYS A 689 -6.53 -31.81 -0.39
C LYS A 689 -7.63 -30.97 -1.01
N LEU A 690 -7.36 -29.69 -1.31
CA LEU A 690 -8.33 -28.74 -1.86
C LEU A 690 -8.20 -28.57 -3.38
N MET A 691 -7.11 -29.07 -3.99
CA MET A 691 -6.81 -28.87 -5.40
C MET A 691 -6.89 -30.18 -6.16
N ASP A 692 -7.82 -30.29 -7.11
CA ASP A 692 -8.00 -31.51 -7.94
C ASP A 692 -7.70 -31.28 -9.43
N CYS A 693 -7.12 -30.13 -9.78
CA CYS A 693 -6.69 -29.79 -11.13
C CYS A 693 -5.16 -29.96 -11.31
N PRO A 694 -4.67 -30.04 -12.56
CA PRO A 694 -3.24 -30.04 -12.83
C PRO A 694 -2.56 -28.79 -12.28
N LEU A 695 -1.31 -28.94 -11.82
CA LEU A 695 -0.56 -27.88 -11.16
C LEU A 695 0.74 -27.57 -11.92
N ALA A 696 1.08 -26.28 -11.98
CA ALA A 696 2.36 -25.77 -12.44
C ALA A 696 3.22 -25.38 -11.23
N ILE A 697 4.41 -25.97 -11.12
CA ILE A 697 5.41 -25.69 -10.10
C ILE A 697 6.50 -24.88 -10.78
N ARG A 698 6.47 -23.57 -10.59
CA ARG A 698 7.32 -22.59 -11.28
C ARG A 698 8.43 -22.13 -10.37
N SER A 699 9.64 -22.07 -10.91
CA SER A 699 10.77 -21.34 -10.31
C SER A 699 10.46 -19.84 -10.21
N SER A 700 10.85 -19.21 -9.11
CA SER A 700 10.78 -17.77 -8.90
C SER A 700 12.07 -17.30 -8.23
N GLY A 701 13.09 -17.00 -9.04
CA GLY A 701 14.40 -16.54 -8.57
C GLY A 701 14.35 -15.12 -8.02
N LEU A 702 15.27 -14.75 -7.13
CA LEU A 702 15.35 -13.38 -6.61
C LEU A 702 15.74 -12.38 -7.69
N MET A 703 16.71 -12.75 -8.52
CA MET A 703 17.28 -11.91 -9.58
C MET A 703 16.46 -11.85 -10.86
N GLU A 704 15.44 -12.70 -10.99
CA GLU A 704 14.62 -12.82 -12.21
C GLU A 704 13.96 -11.48 -12.61
N ASP A 705 13.63 -10.63 -11.62
CA ASP A 705 13.06 -9.28 -11.83
C ASP A 705 14.01 -8.15 -11.40
N SER A 706 15.32 -8.37 -11.34
CA SER A 706 16.25 -7.28 -11.06
C SER A 706 16.17 -6.23 -12.17
N THR A 707 15.87 -4.97 -11.83
CA THR A 707 15.70 -3.87 -12.80
C THR A 707 16.94 -3.58 -13.64
N MET A 708 18.13 -3.96 -13.18
CA MET A 708 19.36 -3.79 -13.97
C MET A 708 19.60 -4.94 -14.95
N GLN A 709 19.04 -6.13 -14.68
CA GLN A 709 19.34 -7.36 -15.40
C GLN A 709 18.21 -8.41 -15.19
N PRO A 710 17.04 -8.28 -15.82
CA PRO A 710 15.98 -9.29 -15.76
C PRO A 710 16.29 -10.46 -16.70
N PHE A 711 16.04 -11.68 -16.25
CA PHE A 711 16.31 -12.92 -17.00
C PHE A 711 15.07 -13.79 -17.10
N SER A 712 14.81 -14.35 -18.28
CA SER A 712 13.61 -15.16 -18.52
C SER A 712 13.98 -16.56 -18.98
N GLY A 713 13.52 -17.58 -18.26
CA GLY A 713 13.58 -18.98 -18.70
C GLY A 713 14.85 -19.76 -18.37
N ILE A 714 15.68 -19.28 -17.44
CA ILE A 714 16.89 -19.98 -16.99
C ILE A 714 16.55 -21.24 -16.16
N PHE A 715 15.46 -21.17 -15.41
CA PHE A 715 15.09 -22.19 -14.43
C PHE A 715 13.86 -22.97 -14.90
N GLU A 716 13.79 -24.24 -14.50
CA GLU A 716 12.80 -25.19 -14.98
C GLU A 716 11.42 -24.96 -14.34
N THR A 717 10.36 -25.31 -15.07
CA THR A 717 8.97 -25.30 -14.59
C THR A 717 8.36 -26.68 -14.82
N TYR A 718 7.82 -27.28 -13.77
CA TYR A 718 7.26 -28.63 -13.82
C TYR A 718 5.74 -28.58 -13.84
N LEU A 719 5.13 -29.37 -14.73
CA LEU A 719 3.69 -29.50 -14.86
C LEU A 719 3.25 -30.88 -14.38
N ILE A 720 2.51 -30.94 -13.27
CA ILE A 720 2.02 -32.18 -12.68
C ILE A 720 0.53 -32.39 -13.00
N PRO A 721 0.11 -33.61 -13.35
CA PRO A 721 -1.29 -33.90 -13.70
C PRO A 721 -2.21 -33.89 -12.46
N ASN A 722 -1.67 -34.19 -11.28
CA ASN A 722 -2.38 -34.15 -9.99
C ASN A 722 -3.68 -35.00 -9.95
N ASN A 723 -3.70 -36.13 -10.65
CA ASN A 723 -4.90 -36.96 -10.87
C ASN A 723 -4.80 -38.39 -10.29
N HIS A 724 -3.68 -38.77 -9.68
CA HIS A 724 -3.50 -40.12 -9.14
C HIS A 724 -4.49 -40.41 -7.99
N PRO A 725 -5.14 -41.59 -7.94
CA PRO A 725 -6.16 -41.89 -6.92
C PRO A 725 -5.63 -41.88 -5.49
N GLU A 726 -4.37 -42.30 -5.29
CA GLU A 726 -3.71 -42.24 -3.99
C GLU A 726 -3.11 -40.86 -3.70
N PHE A 727 -3.55 -40.25 -2.60
CA PHE A 727 -3.08 -38.95 -2.12
C PHE A 727 -1.55 -38.89 -1.89
N ASN A 728 -0.95 -39.95 -1.36
CA ASN A 728 0.48 -39.97 -1.06
C ASN A 728 1.35 -39.89 -2.33
N VAL A 729 0.88 -40.43 -3.46
CA VAL A 729 1.57 -40.34 -4.75
C VAL A 729 1.49 -38.90 -5.27
N ARG A 730 0.30 -38.28 -5.22
CA ARG A 730 0.12 -36.86 -5.59
C ARG A 730 1.02 -35.94 -4.76
N PHE A 731 1.08 -36.18 -3.45
CA PHE A 731 1.93 -35.41 -2.54
C PHE A 731 3.42 -35.59 -2.85
N LYS A 732 3.84 -36.82 -3.13
CA LYS A 732 5.22 -37.12 -3.53
C LYS A 732 5.59 -36.38 -4.83
N GLN A 733 4.73 -36.43 -5.86
CA GLN A 733 4.96 -35.73 -7.13
C GLN A 733 5.12 -34.21 -6.94
N LEU A 734 4.27 -33.60 -6.11
CA LEU A 734 4.37 -32.17 -5.78
C LEU A 734 5.68 -31.85 -5.05
N SER A 735 6.02 -32.65 -4.03
CA SER A 735 7.27 -32.50 -3.27
C SER A 735 8.51 -32.66 -4.17
N ASP A 736 8.52 -33.68 -5.01
CA ASP A 736 9.64 -33.97 -5.93
C ASP A 736 9.81 -32.83 -6.95
N ALA A 737 8.71 -32.29 -7.49
CA ALA A 737 8.75 -31.13 -8.38
C ALA A 737 9.36 -29.89 -7.70
N ILE A 738 8.99 -29.60 -6.44
CA ILE A 738 9.58 -28.49 -5.67
C ILE A 738 11.09 -28.68 -5.49
N LYS A 739 11.53 -29.88 -5.12
CA LYS A 739 12.96 -30.20 -4.94
C LYS A 739 13.74 -30.07 -6.25
N LEU A 740 13.15 -30.47 -7.37
CA LEU A 740 13.76 -30.34 -8.69
C LEU A 740 13.85 -28.87 -9.14
N VAL A 741 12.85 -28.04 -8.83
CA VAL A 741 12.94 -26.59 -9.03
C VAL A 741 14.13 -26.00 -8.26
N TYR A 742 14.35 -26.40 -7.00
CA TYR A 742 15.54 -25.99 -6.26
C TYR A 742 16.85 -26.48 -6.90
N ALA A 743 16.87 -27.70 -7.43
CA ALA A 743 18.04 -28.23 -8.13
C ALA A 743 18.35 -27.44 -9.42
N SER A 744 17.35 -26.86 -10.08
CA SER A 744 17.52 -26.16 -11.37
C SER A 744 18.49 -24.97 -11.32
N ILE A 745 18.73 -24.37 -10.15
CA ILE A 745 19.74 -23.32 -9.95
C ILE A 745 21.14 -23.79 -10.38
N PHE A 746 21.41 -25.08 -10.20
CA PHE A 746 22.72 -25.68 -10.42
C PHE A 746 22.81 -26.42 -11.77
N SER A 747 21.88 -26.17 -12.69
CA SER A 747 21.94 -26.72 -14.04
C SER A 747 23.16 -26.18 -14.81
N PRO A 748 23.69 -26.91 -15.81
CA PRO A 748 24.78 -26.41 -16.64
C PRO A 748 24.44 -25.10 -17.36
N HIS A 749 23.17 -24.93 -17.74
CA HIS A 749 22.67 -23.71 -18.37
C HIS A 749 22.71 -22.51 -17.41
N SER A 750 22.24 -22.71 -16.17
CA SER A 750 22.26 -21.67 -15.13
C SER A 750 23.68 -21.32 -14.67
N ARG A 751 24.57 -22.31 -14.51
CA ARG A 751 25.98 -22.09 -14.14
C ARG A 751 26.76 -21.28 -15.18
N GLY A 752 26.70 -21.67 -16.46
CA GLY A 752 27.36 -20.94 -17.53
C GLY A 752 26.82 -19.51 -17.70
N TYR A 753 25.58 -19.28 -17.27
CA TYR A 753 24.99 -17.96 -17.21
C TYR A 753 25.53 -17.13 -16.02
N PHE A 754 25.60 -17.67 -14.80
CA PHE A 754 26.16 -16.97 -13.63
C PHE A 754 27.62 -16.56 -13.86
N GLU A 755 28.40 -17.42 -14.53
CA GLU A 755 29.76 -17.14 -14.96
C GLU A 755 29.83 -15.95 -15.93
N ALA A 756 28.92 -15.88 -16.91
CA ALA A 756 28.89 -14.78 -17.90
C ALA A 756 28.59 -13.42 -17.26
N VAL A 757 27.87 -13.40 -16.13
CA VAL A 757 27.47 -12.17 -15.40
C VAL A 757 28.41 -11.85 -14.24
N ASN A 758 29.45 -12.67 -13.99
CA ASN A 758 30.35 -12.60 -12.83
C ASN A 758 29.60 -12.67 -11.49
N HIS A 759 28.54 -13.47 -11.42
CA HIS A 759 27.76 -13.69 -10.20
C HIS A 759 28.05 -15.08 -9.63
N THR A 760 27.91 -15.25 -8.31
CA THR A 760 28.04 -16.59 -7.71
C THR A 760 26.67 -17.27 -7.60
N PRO A 761 26.58 -18.58 -7.92
CA PRO A 761 25.34 -19.34 -7.70
C PRO A 761 24.90 -19.42 -6.22
N GLU A 762 25.82 -19.18 -5.28
CA GLU A 762 25.54 -19.21 -3.83
C GLU A 762 24.69 -18.04 -3.33
N GLU A 763 24.71 -16.91 -4.05
CA GLU A 763 23.96 -15.70 -3.71
C GLU A 763 22.51 -15.74 -4.21
N GLU A 764 22.18 -16.66 -5.13
CA GLU A 764 20.82 -16.82 -5.65
C GLU A 764 19.95 -17.67 -4.72
N LYS A 765 18.74 -17.20 -4.43
CA LYS A 765 17.72 -17.95 -3.69
C LYS A 765 16.47 -18.17 -4.53
N MET A 766 15.83 -19.31 -4.31
CA MET A 766 14.67 -19.73 -5.07
C MET A 766 13.41 -19.73 -4.21
N ALA A 767 12.41 -18.96 -4.62
CA ALA A 767 11.03 -19.17 -4.21
C ALA A 767 10.34 -20.12 -5.20
N VAL A 768 9.24 -20.76 -4.78
CA VAL A 768 8.48 -21.66 -5.64
C VAL A 768 7.03 -21.22 -5.72
N VAL A 769 6.54 -21.02 -6.93
CA VAL A 769 5.14 -20.66 -7.21
C VAL A 769 4.39 -21.90 -7.65
N ILE A 770 3.34 -22.26 -6.90
CA ILE A 770 2.45 -23.40 -7.17
C ILE A 770 1.13 -22.81 -7.68
N GLN A 771 0.76 -23.14 -8.92
CA GLN A 771 -0.36 -22.51 -9.61
C GLN A 771 -1.22 -23.52 -10.36
N ASP A 772 -2.53 -23.27 -10.47
CA ASP A 772 -3.41 -24.06 -11.34
C ASP A 772 -2.98 -23.92 -12.81
N VAL A 773 -2.98 -25.02 -13.55
CA VAL A 773 -2.80 -24.96 -15.01
C VAL A 773 -4.11 -24.48 -15.65
N ALA A 774 -4.06 -23.33 -16.32
CA ALA A 774 -5.20 -22.83 -17.08
C ALA A 774 -5.49 -23.72 -18.28
N GLY A 775 -6.69 -24.30 -18.32
CA GLY A 775 -7.11 -25.15 -19.43
C GLY A 775 -8.23 -26.09 -19.07
N THR A 776 -8.47 -27.02 -20.00
CA THR A 776 -9.67 -27.83 -20.02
C THR A 776 -9.38 -29.24 -20.47
N LEU A 777 -10.04 -30.23 -19.86
CA LEU A 777 -9.92 -31.62 -20.29
C LEU A 777 -10.70 -31.83 -21.60
N HIS A 778 -10.00 -32.32 -22.63
CA HIS A 778 -10.49 -32.73 -23.94
C HIS A 778 -10.10 -34.19 -24.17
N GLY A 779 -11.07 -35.10 -24.07
CA GLY A 779 -10.80 -36.54 -24.08
C GLY A 779 -9.87 -36.93 -22.93
N LYS A 780 -8.61 -37.23 -23.27
CA LYS A 780 -7.56 -37.60 -22.31
C LYS A 780 -6.44 -36.55 -22.16
N TYR A 781 -6.60 -35.40 -22.80
CA TYR A 781 -5.59 -34.35 -22.85
C TYR A 781 -6.09 -33.07 -22.19
N PHE A 782 -5.23 -32.37 -21.47
CA PHE A 782 -5.57 -31.11 -20.80
C PHE A 782 -4.82 -29.92 -21.44
N TYR A 783 -5.56 -28.95 -21.97
CA TYR A 783 -4.99 -27.75 -22.60
C TYR A 783 -6.05 -26.63 -22.74
N PRO A 784 -5.66 -25.35 -22.83
CA PRO A 784 -6.59 -24.24 -23.08
C PRO A 784 -6.89 -24.06 -24.57
N HIS A 785 -7.99 -23.36 -24.88
CA HIS A 785 -8.37 -23.08 -26.28
C HIS A 785 -7.39 -22.13 -26.94
N ILE A 786 -6.89 -21.14 -26.19
CA ILE A 786 -5.90 -20.17 -26.67
C ILE A 786 -4.87 -19.97 -25.59
N SER A 787 -3.60 -19.89 -25.98
CA SER A 787 -2.53 -19.33 -25.15
C SER A 787 -1.70 -18.38 -25.99
N GLY A 788 -1.04 -17.44 -25.32
CA GLY A 788 -0.32 -16.39 -26.03
C GLY A 788 0.53 -15.50 -25.14
N THR A 789 1.32 -14.68 -25.80
CA THR A 789 2.04 -13.57 -25.20
C THR A 789 1.59 -12.26 -25.84
N ALA A 790 1.62 -11.16 -25.11
CA ALA A 790 1.34 -9.84 -25.68
C ALA A 790 2.30 -8.80 -25.12
N GLN A 791 2.72 -7.87 -25.95
CA GLN A 791 3.67 -6.82 -25.62
C GLN A 791 3.03 -5.46 -25.85
N SER A 792 3.21 -4.53 -24.92
CA SER A 792 2.65 -3.18 -25.02
C SER A 792 3.43 -2.29 -25.96
N ASN A 793 4.61 -2.71 -26.42
CA ASN A 793 5.43 -1.99 -27.37
C ASN A 793 5.88 -2.91 -28.50
N ASN A 794 5.53 -2.55 -29.73
CA ASN A 794 5.97 -3.22 -30.93
C ASN A 794 7.17 -2.47 -31.53
N TYR A 795 8.37 -3.04 -31.45
CA TYR A 795 9.56 -2.43 -32.07
C TYR A 795 9.55 -2.47 -33.61
N TYR A 796 8.63 -3.25 -34.20
CA TYR A 796 8.50 -3.42 -35.64
C TYR A 796 7.05 -3.19 -36.08
N PRO A 797 6.56 -1.94 -35.98
CA PRO A 797 5.26 -1.59 -36.51
C PRO A 797 5.19 -1.90 -38.01
N VAL A 798 4.03 -2.38 -38.47
CA VAL A 798 3.74 -2.62 -39.88
C VAL A 798 2.54 -1.76 -40.27
N SER A 799 2.55 -1.21 -41.48
CA SER A 799 1.49 -0.31 -41.95
C SER A 799 1.40 0.96 -41.08
N TYR A 800 0.20 1.32 -40.59
CA TYR A 800 -0.06 2.49 -39.75
C TYR A 800 -0.09 2.17 -38.23
N ILE A 801 0.35 0.96 -37.83
CA ILE A 801 0.53 0.62 -36.42
C ILE A 801 1.66 1.49 -35.86
N GLU A 802 1.48 2.10 -34.68
CA GLU A 802 2.57 2.79 -33.98
C GLU A 802 3.27 1.84 -32.98
N PRO A 803 4.53 2.09 -32.59
CA PRO A 803 5.21 1.25 -31.60
C PRO A 803 4.40 1.04 -30.31
N GLU A 804 3.74 2.08 -29.81
CA GLU A 804 2.96 2.05 -28.58
C GLU A 804 1.64 1.28 -28.69
N ASP A 805 1.25 0.85 -29.90
CA ASP A 805 0.02 0.09 -30.13
C ASP A 805 0.18 -1.41 -29.80
N GLY A 806 1.43 -1.85 -29.58
CA GLY A 806 1.75 -3.20 -29.16
C GLY A 806 1.35 -4.31 -30.15
N PHE A 807 1.60 -5.55 -29.76
CA PHE A 807 1.19 -6.74 -30.51
C PHE A 807 0.92 -7.92 -29.59
N ALA A 808 0.17 -8.90 -30.09
CA ALA A 808 -0.14 -10.15 -29.39
C ALA A 808 0.10 -11.35 -30.31
N LEU A 809 0.61 -12.42 -29.71
CA LEU A 809 0.74 -13.75 -30.29
C LEU A 809 -0.39 -14.62 -29.72
N ALA A 810 -1.02 -15.43 -30.57
CA ALA A 810 -2.00 -16.42 -30.17
C ALA A 810 -1.74 -17.78 -30.84
N ALA A 811 -1.86 -18.85 -30.07
CA ALA A 811 -1.79 -20.22 -30.54
C ALA A 811 -2.80 -21.11 -29.79
N LEU A 812 -3.11 -22.27 -30.37
CA LEU A 812 -3.87 -23.33 -29.71
C LEU A 812 -2.95 -24.11 -28.76
N GLY A 813 -3.50 -24.56 -27.62
CA GLY A 813 -2.80 -25.44 -26.69
C GLY A 813 -2.08 -24.70 -25.56
N LEU A 814 -1.18 -25.39 -24.85
CA LEU A 814 -0.45 -24.84 -23.71
C LEU A 814 0.54 -23.73 -24.12
N GLY A 815 0.64 -22.69 -23.29
CA GLY A 815 1.48 -21.50 -23.55
C GLY A 815 2.97 -21.79 -23.70
N HIS A 816 3.45 -22.93 -23.19
CA HIS A 816 4.82 -23.41 -23.43
C HIS A 816 5.15 -23.49 -24.92
N TYR A 817 4.16 -23.68 -25.79
CA TYR A 817 4.35 -23.69 -27.24
C TYR A 817 4.77 -22.32 -27.78
N VAL A 818 4.04 -21.26 -27.40
CA VAL A 818 4.29 -19.88 -27.86
C VAL A 818 5.59 -19.35 -27.27
N VAL A 819 5.80 -19.56 -25.97
CA VAL A 819 6.98 -19.10 -25.23
C VAL A 819 8.28 -19.69 -25.78
N ASN A 820 8.23 -20.93 -26.30
CA ASN A 820 9.37 -21.58 -26.94
C ASN A 820 9.53 -21.23 -28.43
N GLY A 821 8.83 -20.22 -28.94
CA GLY A 821 8.92 -19.75 -30.34
C GLY A 821 8.18 -20.63 -31.35
N GLY A 822 7.12 -21.32 -30.93
CA GLY A 822 6.24 -22.07 -31.83
C GLY A 822 5.50 -21.17 -32.83
N LYS A 823 5.06 -21.77 -33.95
CA LYS A 823 4.31 -21.06 -35.00
C LYS A 823 3.01 -20.49 -34.45
N SER A 824 2.88 -19.17 -34.40
CA SER A 824 1.78 -18.48 -33.71
C SER A 824 1.21 -17.36 -34.59
N TYR A 825 -0.07 -17.06 -34.43
CA TYR A 825 -0.74 -15.97 -35.15
C TYR A 825 -0.44 -14.62 -34.48
N ILE A 826 -0.01 -13.63 -35.26
CA ILE A 826 0.36 -12.29 -34.78
C ILE A 826 -0.76 -11.30 -35.13
N PHE A 827 -1.19 -10.49 -34.16
CA PHE A 827 -2.17 -9.42 -34.37
C PHE A 827 -1.91 -8.22 -33.45
N SER A 828 -2.43 -7.04 -33.79
CA SER A 828 -2.44 -5.89 -32.88
C SER A 828 -3.73 -5.87 -32.06
N PRO A 829 -3.68 -5.84 -30.72
CA PRO A 829 -4.89 -5.70 -29.90
C PRO A 829 -5.71 -4.43 -30.19
N LYS A 830 -5.05 -3.34 -30.62
CA LYS A 830 -5.70 -2.08 -30.98
C LYS A 830 -6.37 -2.13 -32.36
N TYR A 831 -5.75 -2.84 -33.31
CA TYR A 831 -6.25 -3.05 -34.67
C TYR A 831 -6.36 -4.54 -35.02
N PRO A 832 -7.30 -5.29 -34.39
CA PRO A 832 -7.36 -6.75 -34.54
C PRO A 832 -7.83 -7.23 -35.91
N GLU A 833 -8.48 -6.36 -36.70
CA GLU A 833 -8.96 -6.69 -38.06
C GLU A 833 -7.87 -6.56 -39.14
N LEU A 834 -6.74 -5.91 -38.82
CA LEU A 834 -5.66 -5.67 -39.77
C LEU A 834 -4.89 -6.98 -40.02
N GLU A 835 -4.86 -7.43 -41.28
CA GLU A 835 -4.06 -8.59 -41.68
C GLU A 835 -2.61 -8.18 -41.92
N ILE A 836 -1.73 -8.56 -40.99
CA ILE A 836 -0.29 -8.25 -41.04
C ILE A 836 0.43 -9.16 -42.05
N VAL A 837 -0.12 -10.35 -42.33
CA VAL A 837 0.51 -11.43 -43.10
C VAL A 837 -0.35 -11.80 -44.29
N SER A 838 0.27 -12.04 -45.46
CA SER A 838 -0.45 -12.44 -46.68
C SER A 838 -1.13 -13.82 -46.54
N PRO A 839 -2.22 -14.12 -47.26
CA PRO A 839 -2.90 -15.42 -47.21
C PRO A 839 -2.00 -16.64 -47.50
N GLN A 840 -1.03 -16.50 -48.41
CA GLN A 840 -0.09 -17.56 -48.75
C GLN A 840 0.94 -17.79 -47.64
N SER A 841 1.43 -16.71 -47.03
CA SER A 841 2.30 -16.77 -45.85
C SER A 841 1.57 -17.35 -44.64
N LEU A 842 0.29 -17.01 -44.46
CA LEU A 842 -0.57 -17.57 -43.40
C LEU A 842 -0.67 -19.09 -43.49
N LEU A 843 -0.77 -19.67 -44.69
CA LEU A 843 -0.79 -21.13 -44.85
C LEU A 843 0.54 -21.78 -44.44
N LYS A 844 1.68 -21.18 -44.80
CA LYS A 844 3.01 -21.69 -44.51
C LYS A 844 3.35 -21.59 -43.01
N ASP A 845 2.93 -20.49 -42.39
CA ASP A 845 3.31 -20.12 -41.02
C ASP A 845 2.22 -20.46 -40.00
N SER A 846 1.07 -20.99 -40.43
CA SER A 846 0.05 -21.50 -39.53
C SER A 846 0.59 -22.63 -38.65
N GLN A 847 0.13 -22.63 -37.41
CA GLN A 847 0.32 -23.74 -36.49
C GLN A 847 -0.33 -25.01 -37.05
N VAL A 848 0.39 -26.13 -36.99
CA VAL A 848 -0.08 -27.48 -37.41
C VAL A 848 -0.04 -28.50 -36.26
N GLU A 849 0.75 -28.20 -35.23
CA GLU A 849 0.89 -29.00 -34.01
C GLU A 849 0.79 -28.09 -32.77
N PHE A 850 0.33 -28.64 -31.65
CA PHE A 850 0.22 -27.93 -30.39
C PHE A 850 0.61 -28.81 -29.20
N LEU A 851 0.91 -28.19 -28.06
CA LEU A 851 1.24 -28.90 -26.82
C LEU A 851 0.01 -29.07 -25.93
N ALA A 852 -0.16 -30.27 -25.38
CA ALA A 852 -1.15 -30.59 -24.37
C ALA A 852 -0.54 -31.46 -23.28
N MET A 853 -1.16 -31.45 -22.09
CA MET A 853 -0.76 -32.35 -21.00
C MET A 853 -1.46 -33.69 -21.14
N ASP A 854 -0.73 -34.78 -21.02
CA ASP A 854 -1.32 -36.13 -20.95
C ASP A 854 -1.88 -36.38 -19.55
N MET A 855 -3.16 -36.78 -19.46
CA MET A 855 -3.82 -37.09 -18.19
C MET A 855 -3.94 -38.60 -17.94
N THR A 856 -3.39 -39.44 -18.82
CA THR A 856 -3.43 -40.89 -18.65
C THR A 856 -2.27 -41.46 -17.85
N ASP A 857 -1.10 -40.82 -17.93
CA ASP A 857 0.06 -41.23 -17.15
C ASP A 857 0.02 -40.61 -15.75
N SER A 858 -0.21 -41.46 -14.76
CA SER A 858 -0.27 -41.04 -13.36
C SER A 858 1.07 -41.19 -12.63
N ASN A 859 2.11 -41.75 -13.27
CA ASN A 859 3.42 -42.04 -12.68
C ASN A 859 4.58 -41.47 -13.53
N VAL A 860 4.50 -40.16 -13.80
CA VAL A 860 5.51 -39.43 -14.57
C VAL A 860 6.86 -39.38 -13.84
N ASP A 861 7.94 -39.75 -14.53
CA ASP A 861 9.32 -39.70 -14.00
C ASP A 861 10.01 -38.37 -14.36
N PHE A 862 9.74 -37.35 -13.54
CA PHE A 862 10.36 -36.02 -13.69
C PHE A 862 11.90 -36.02 -13.50
N CYS A 863 12.48 -37.06 -12.89
CA CYS A 863 13.92 -37.12 -12.65
C CYS A 863 14.68 -37.48 -13.94
N ASN A 864 14.17 -38.44 -14.71
CA ASN A 864 14.85 -38.92 -15.92
C ASN A 864 14.34 -38.24 -17.20
N GLU A 865 13.04 -38.00 -17.29
CA GLU A 865 12.40 -37.41 -18.49
C GLU A 865 12.38 -35.88 -18.47
N GLY A 866 12.73 -35.26 -17.34
CA GLY A 866 12.85 -33.81 -17.20
C GLY A 866 11.50 -33.09 -17.13
N PHE A 867 11.51 -31.79 -17.41
CA PHE A 867 10.34 -30.92 -17.24
C PHE A 867 9.25 -31.10 -18.34
N GLU A 868 9.59 -31.68 -19.50
CA GLU A 868 8.64 -31.97 -20.59
C GLU A 868 7.99 -33.37 -20.49
N ALA A 869 8.28 -34.15 -19.45
CA ALA A 869 7.87 -35.55 -19.30
C ALA A 869 6.36 -35.78 -19.51
N ASN A 870 5.52 -34.86 -19.04
CA ASN A 870 4.06 -34.97 -19.14
C ASN A 870 3.44 -34.19 -20.32
N LEU A 871 4.26 -33.68 -21.24
CA LEU A 871 3.81 -32.90 -22.39
C LEU A 871 3.78 -33.75 -23.66
N LYS A 872 2.70 -33.63 -24.42
CA LYS A 872 2.52 -34.32 -25.70
C LYS A 872 2.21 -33.34 -26.81
N LYS A 873 2.84 -33.55 -27.96
CA LYS A 873 2.53 -32.85 -29.21
C LYS A 873 1.34 -33.52 -29.87
N LEU A 874 0.32 -32.73 -30.19
CA LEU A 874 -0.91 -33.13 -30.86
C LEU A 874 -1.07 -32.38 -32.18
N THR A 875 -1.85 -32.95 -33.10
CA THR A 875 -2.12 -32.40 -34.43
C THR A 875 -3.44 -31.64 -34.49
N LEU A 876 -3.63 -30.76 -35.48
CA LEU A 876 -4.91 -30.07 -35.67
C LEU A 876 -6.10 -31.02 -35.87
N ASP A 877 -5.89 -32.19 -36.48
CA ASP A 877 -6.95 -33.18 -36.68
C ASP A 877 -7.50 -33.69 -35.33
N GLU A 878 -6.62 -33.89 -34.34
CA GLU A 878 -7.02 -34.25 -32.99
C GLU A 878 -7.81 -33.10 -32.33
N ALA A 879 -7.39 -31.85 -32.51
CA ALA A 879 -8.13 -30.69 -32.04
C ALA A 879 -9.51 -30.53 -32.71
N GLU A 880 -9.63 -30.86 -34.00
CA GLU A 880 -10.91 -30.87 -34.71
C GLU A 880 -11.83 -31.93 -34.11
N SER A 881 -11.31 -33.12 -33.80
CA SER A 881 -12.06 -34.20 -33.13
C SER A 881 -12.52 -33.82 -31.71
N HIS A 882 -11.73 -33.00 -31.01
CA HIS A 882 -12.09 -32.44 -29.70
C HIS A 882 -13.11 -31.29 -29.79
N GLY A 883 -13.41 -30.79 -30.99
CA GLY A 883 -14.32 -29.68 -31.24
C GLY A 883 -13.75 -28.30 -30.89
N THR A 884 -12.44 -28.17 -30.63
CA THR A 884 -11.83 -26.92 -30.18
C THR A 884 -11.57 -25.92 -31.30
N LEU A 885 -11.49 -26.37 -32.55
CA LEU A 885 -11.12 -25.52 -33.70
C LEU A 885 -12.22 -24.58 -34.20
N LYS A 886 -13.49 -24.81 -33.81
CA LYS A 886 -14.66 -24.16 -34.41
C LYS A 886 -14.55 -22.63 -34.54
N HIS A 887 -14.01 -21.98 -33.52
CA HIS A 887 -13.87 -20.51 -33.43
C HIS A 887 -12.42 -20.02 -33.60
N LEU A 888 -11.48 -20.93 -33.88
CA LEU A 888 -10.04 -20.65 -33.93
C LEU A 888 -9.48 -20.75 -35.36
N ALA A 889 -10.08 -21.61 -36.19
CA ALA A 889 -9.60 -21.92 -37.53
C ALA A 889 -10.47 -21.33 -38.64
N SER A 890 -9.81 -21.07 -39.77
CA SER A 890 -10.40 -20.79 -41.08
C SER A 890 -9.91 -21.82 -42.11
N VAL A 891 -10.55 -21.88 -43.27
CA VAL A 891 -10.16 -22.76 -44.38
C VAL A 891 -9.51 -21.95 -45.49
N PHE A 892 -8.36 -22.40 -45.98
CA PHE A 892 -7.76 -21.84 -47.18
C PHE A 892 -8.35 -22.48 -48.43
N ASP A 893 -8.80 -21.66 -49.37
CA ASP A 893 -9.20 -22.05 -50.72
C ASP A 893 -8.03 -21.77 -51.69
N PRO A 894 -7.30 -22.80 -52.15
CA PRO A 894 -6.19 -22.63 -53.08
C PRO A 894 -6.61 -22.14 -54.46
N GLU A 895 -7.85 -22.42 -54.90
CA GLU A 895 -8.31 -22.08 -56.25
C GLU A 895 -8.58 -20.58 -56.37
N ASN A 896 -9.13 -19.97 -55.32
CA ASN A 896 -9.49 -18.55 -55.28
C ASN A 896 -8.52 -17.69 -54.45
N ASN A 897 -7.47 -18.31 -53.87
CA ASN A 897 -6.50 -17.67 -52.97
C ASN A 897 -7.19 -16.86 -51.85
N ARG A 898 -8.22 -17.46 -51.24
CA ARG A 898 -9.08 -16.83 -50.23
C ARG A 898 -9.06 -17.64 -48.94
N VAL A 899 -9.29 -16.97 -47.81
CA VAL A 899 -9.47 -17.61 -46.51
C VAL A 899 -10.94 -17.46 -46.10
N ASP A 900 -11.63 -18.59 -45.94
CA ASP A 900 -13.02 -18.66 -45.53
C ASP A 900 -13.11 -18.93 -44.01
N PRO A 901 -13.72 -18.04 -43.20
CA PRO A 901 -13.85 -18.24 -41.76
C PRO A 901 -14.59 -19.53 -41.38
N GLY A 902 -14.11 -20.19 -40.32
CA GLY A 902 -14.67 -21.43 -39.79
C GLY A 902 -14.09 -22.71 -40.40
N ILE A 903 -14.74 -23.84 -40.14
CA ILE A 903 -14.25 -25.19 -40.55
C ILE A 903 -15.21 -25.94 -41.49
N SER A 904 -16.28 -25.28 -41.95
CA SER A 904 -17.35 -25.91 -42.73
C SER A 904 -16.98 -26.22 -44.19
N SER A 905 -16.03 -25.47 -44.75
CA SER A 905 -15.52 -25.69 -46.10
C SER A 905 -14.44 -26.78 -46.12
N SER A 906 -14.23 -27.41 -47.28
CA SER A 906 -13.15 -28.37 -47.50
C SER A 906 -11.86 -27.62 -47.87
N GLY A 907 -10.74 -27.95 -47.23
CA GLY A 907 -9.42 -27.37 -47.51
C GLY A 907 -8.49 -27.35 -46.29
N PRO A 908 -7.22 -26.93 -46.45
CA PRO A 908 -6.26 -26.81 -45.36
C PRO A 908 -6.74 -25.86 -44.25
N ARG A 909 -6.54 -26.25 -42.99
CA ARG A 909 -6.89 -25.44 -41.81
C ARG A 909 -5.81 -24.40 -41.54
N ILE A 910 -6.23 -23.15 -41.33
CA ILE A 910 -5.37 -22.03 -40.91
C ILE A 910 -5.86 -21.52 -39.56
N LEU A 911 -4.98 -21.45 -38.56
CA LEU A 911 -5.29 -20.84 -37.27
C LEU A 911 -5.07 -19.32 -37.36
N ASN A 912 -6.16 -18.58 -37.49
CA ASN A 912 -6.19 -17.11 -37.59
C ASN A 912 -7.20 -16.44 -36.66
N PHE A 913 -7.94 -17.22 -35.84
CA PHE A 913 -8.85 -16.73 -34.82
C PHE A 913 -9.91 -15.74 -35.33
N ALA A 914 -10.36 -15.89 -36.59
CA ALA A 914 -11.23 -14.93 -37.27
C ALA A 914 -12.54 -14.62 -36.52
N ASP A 915 -13.21 -15.64 -35.96
CA ASP A 915 -14.44 -15.45 -35.18
C ASP A 915 -14.24 -14.56 -33.94
N ILE A 916 -13.04 -14.59 -33.36
CA ILE A 916 -12.71 -13.85 -32.15
C ILE A 916 -12.23 -12.44 -32.49
N LEU A 917 -11.30 -12.33 -33.45
CA LEU A 917 -10.64 -11.06 -33.76
C LEU A 917 -11.47 -10.17 -34.70
N LYS A 918 -12.19 -10.74 -35.67
CA LYS A 918 -13.00 -9.99 -36.64
C LYS A 918 -14.48 -9.95 -36.30
N HIS A 919 -15.03 -11.03 -35.76
CA HIS A 919 -16.47 -11.14 -35.48
C HIS A 919 -16.81 -10.96 -33.99
N GLY A 920 -15.82 -10.76 -33.13
CA GLY A 920 -16.02 -10.39 -31.74
C GLY A 920 -16.73 -11.44 -30.88
N TYR A 921 -16.55 -12.74 -31.16
CA TYR A 921 -17.15 -13.83 -30.37
C TYR A 921 -16.84 -13.70 -28.86
N ILE A 922 -15.63 -13.27 -28.53
CA ILE A 922 -15.23 -12.79 -27.21
C ILE A 922 -14.43 -11.49 -27.34
N PRO A 923 -14.47 -10.57 -26.36
CA PRO A 923 -13.74 -9.30 -26.44
C PRO A 923 -12.24 -9.44 -26.11
N LEU A 924 -11.54 -10.41 -26.72
CA LEU A 924 -10.13 -10.72 -26.42
C LEU A 924 -9.20 -9.54 -26.71
N ALA A 925 -9.29 -8.95 -27.92
CA ALA A 925 -8.45 -7.82 -28.31
C ALA A 925 -8.66 -6.60 -27.39
N ARG A 926 -9.92 -6.30 -27.04
CA ARG A 926 -10.29 -5.24 -26.09
C ARG A 926 -9.70 -5.50 -24.70
N ALA A 927 -9.77 -6.74 -24.21
CA ALA A 927 -9.20 -7.13 -22.93
C ALA A 927 -7.68 -7.01 -22.90
N LEU A 928 -6.99 -7.51 -23.93
CA LEU A 928 -5.53 -7.41 -24.05
C LEU A 928 -5.07 -5.95 -24.12
N ASN A 929 -5.72 -5.12 -24.93
CA ASN A 929 -5.39 -3.70 -25.05
C ASN A 929 -5.49 -2.98 -23.69
N LEU A 930 -6.58 -3.22 -22.95
CA LEU A 930 -6.77 -2.65 -21.62
C LEU A 930 -5.72 -3.15 -20.61
N ILE A 931 -5.45 -4.46 -20.60
CA ILE A 931 -4.47 -5.06 -19.67
C ILE A 931 -3.06 -4.54 -19.95
N LEU A 932 -2.67 -4.42 -21.23
CA LEU A 932 -1.36 -3.88 -21.62
C LEU A 932 -1.23 -2.41 -21.23
N GLU A 933 -2.26 -1.59 -21.44
CA GLU A 933 -2.23 -0.18 -21.05
C GLU A 933 -2.10 -0.02 -19.53
N VAL A 934 -2.93 -0.74 -18.76
CA VAL A 934 -2.88 -0.75 -17.30
C VAL A 934 -1.53 -1.27 -16.81
N GLY A 935 -1.02 -2.35 -17.39
CA GLY A 935 0.27 -2.92 -17.05
C GLY A 935 1.41 -1.92 -17.28
N ARG A 936 1.43 -1.25 -18.43
CA ARG A 936 2.41 -0.22 -18.78
C ARG A 936 2.40 0.95 -17.79
N GLN A 937 1.22 1.45 -17.44
CA GLN A 937 1.09 2.53 -16.47
C GLN A 937 1.47 2.10 -15.05
N ALA A 938 1.16 0.86 -14.67
CA ALA A 938 1.42 0.36 -13.33
C ALA A 938 2.91 0.02 -13.11
N LEU A 939 3.62 -0.46 -14.14
CA LEU A 939 5.06 -0.74 -14.10
C LEU A 939 5.93 0.44 -14.55
N GLY A 940 5.36 1.49 -15.16
CA GLY A 940 6.09 2.67 -15.61
C GLY A 940 7.06 2.42 -16.78
N SER A 941 6.95 1.27 -17.44
CA SER A 941 7.76 0.82 -18.57
C SER A 941 6.87 -0.01 -19.51
N PRO A 942 7.26 -0.24 -20.78
CA PRO A 942 6.58 -1.21 -21.62
C PRO A 942 6.55 -2.59 -20.96
N VAL A 943 5.51 -3.39 -21.22
CA VAL A 943 5.27 -4.65 -20.53
C VAL A 943 5.01 -5.79 -21.51
N GLU A 944 5.44 -6.98 -21.12
CA GLU A 944 5.07 -8.25 -21.72
C GLU A 944 4.16 -9.03 -20.77
N ILE A 945 3.09 -9.63 -21.30
CA ILE A 945 2.17 -10.48 -20.56
C ILE A 945 2.07 -11.86 -21.19
N GLU A 946 1.94 -12.89 -20.35
CA GLU A 946 1.55 -14.25 -20.73
C GLU A 946 0.07 -14.47 -20.35
N TYR A 947 -0.72 -15.02 -21.27
CA TYR A 947 -2.14 -15.24 -21.06
C TYR A 947 -2.64 -16.57 -21.62
N ALA A 948 -3.77 -17.03 -21.09
CA ALA A 948 -4.51 -18.16 -21.61
C ALA A 948 -6.01 -17.88 -21.62
N VAL A 949 -6.74 -18.45 -22.57
CA VAL A 949 -8.19 -18.29 -22.73
C VAL A 949 -8.86 -19.66 -22.76
N ASP A 950 -9.88 -19.80 -21.92
CA ASP A 950 -10.81 -20.90 -21.98
C ASP A 950 -12.16 -20.40 -22.51
N LEU A 951 -12.57 -20.94 -23.66
CA LEU A 951 -13.84 -20.61 -24.31
C LEU A 951 -15.04 -21.33 -23.69
N ARG A 952 -14.83 -22.34 -22.84
CA ARG A 952 -15.93 -22.97 -22.10
C ARG A 952 -16.53 -21.97 -21.12
N LYS A 953 -17.85 -21.92 -21.11
CA LYS A 953 -18.60 -21.06 -20.20
C LYS A 953 -18.46 -21.61 -18.77
N SER A 954 -17.97 -20.79 -17.85
CA SER A 954 -17.94 -21.12 -16.42
C SER A 954 -19.36 -21.10 -15.83
N ASP A 955 -19.49 -21.32 -14.52
CA ASP A 955 -20.79 -21.35 -13.81
C ASP A 955 -21.66 -20.10 -14.05
N ASN A 956 -21.04 -18.96 -14.37
CA ASN A 956 -21.73 -17.71 -14.66
C ASN A 956 -22.06 -17.51 -16.16
N GLY A 957 -21.84 -18.52 -17.00
CA GLY A 957 -22.18 -18.50 -18.42
C GLY A 957 -21.18 -17.79 -19.33
N LYS A 958 -20.00 -17.37 -18.82
CA LYS A 958 -19.02 -16.57 -19.57
C LYS A 958 -17.68 -17.31 -19.76
N PRO A 959 -16.96 -17.05 -20.87
CA PRO A 959 -15.60 -17.55 -21.08
C PRO A 959 -14.62 -16.89 -20.11
N SER A 960 -13.42 -17.45 -20.00
CA SER A 960 -12.43 -17.06 -19.00
C SER A 960 -11.10 -16.68 -19.63
N PHE A 961 -10.59 -15.52 -19.24
CA PHE A 961 -9.25 -15.05 -19.55
C PHE A 961 -8.40 -15.19 -18.28
N TYR A 962 -7.32 -15.96 -18.39
CA TYR A 962 -6.34 -16.15 -17.34
C TYR A 962 -5.13 -15.29 -17.62
N PHE A 963 -4.87 -14.33 -16.73
CA PHE A 963 -3.64 -13.54 -16.72
C PHE A 963 -2.58 -14.33 -15.95
N LEU A 964 -1.57 -14.85 -16.64
CA LEU A 964 -0.61 -15.79 -16.08
C LEU A 964 0.64 -15.12 -15.54
N GLN A 965 1.22 -14.17 -16.28
CA GLN A 965 2.45 -13.48 -15.91
C GLN A 965 2.55 -12.11 -16.56
N ILE A 966 3.19 -11.15 -15.89
CA ILE A 966 3.55 -9.81 -16.38
C ILE A 966 5.03 -9.58 -16.11
N LYS A 967 5.72 -8.96 -17.06
CA LYS A 967 7.14 -8.60 -16.96
C LYS A 967 7.34 -7.20 -17.56
N PRO A 968 8.19 -6.35 -16.98
CA PRO A 968 8.64 -5.15 -17.66
C PRO A 968 9.54 -5.54 -18.84
N MET A 969 9.43 -4.81 -19.95
CA MET A 969 10.35 -4.88 -21.07
C MET A 969 11.47 -3.88 -20.84
N LEU A 970 12.71 -4.29 -21.07
CA LEU A 970 13.85 -3.40 -20.95
C LEU A 970 13.85 -2.38 -22.09
N GLU A 971 13.81 -1.09 -21.75
CA GLU A 971 14.22 -0.04 -22.67
C GLU A 971 15.74 -0.07 -22.77
N GLY A 972 16.29 -0.40 -23.94
CA GLY A 972 17.70 -0.17 -24.22
C GLY A 972 18.00 1.31 -24.01
N ASN A 973 19.04 1.63 -23.22
CA ASN A 973 19.47 2.97 -22.81
C ASN A 973 19.02 4.09 -23.78
N ALA A 974 17.88 4.71 -23.48
CA ALA A 974 17.36 5.84 -24.23
C ALA A 974 18.25 7.07 -23.97
N GLY A 975 19.03 7.49 -24.98
CA GLY A 975 19.83 8.71 -24.85
C GLY A 975 20.77 9.07 -26.01
N TYR A 976 21.06 8.16 -26.94
CA TYR A 976 21.96 8.47 -28.06
C TYR A 976 21.19 8.78 -29.35
N SER A 977 21.30 10.02 -29.81
CA SER A 977 20.92 10.42 -31.17
C SER A 977 22.17 10.43 -32.05
N PHE A 978 22.19 9.61 -33.09
CA PHE A 978 23.30 9.58 -34.06
C PHE A 978 22.98 10.49 -35.25
N GLU A 979 23.88 11.43 -35.56
CA GLU A 979 23.87 12.14 -36.84
C GLU A 979 24.57 11.27 -37.89
N LEU A 980 23.80 10.44 -38.60
CA LEU A 980 24.30 9.56 -39.69
C LEU A 980 25.10 10.34 -40.75
N ASP A 981 24.76 11.61 -40.98
CA ASP A 981 25.41 12.50 -41.95
C ASP A 981 26.88 12.82 -41.62
N ARG A 982 27.33 12.61 -40.37
CA ARG A 982 28.72 12.85 -39.96
C ARG A 982 29.63 11.62 -40.15
N ILE A 983 29.07 10.45 -40.40
CA ILE A 983 29.84 9.21 -40.55
C ILE A 983 30.29 9.09 -42.01
N LYS A 984 31.61 9.01 -42.25
CA LYS A 984 32.13 8.82 -43.60
C LYS A 984 31.75 7.44 -44.11
N GLN A 985 31.07 7.40 -45.25
CA GLN A 985 30.60 6.16 -45.86
C GLN A 985 31.75 5.21 -46.25
N GLU A 986 32.97 5.74 -46.42
CA GLU A 986 34.19 4.97 -46.70
C GLU A 986 34.66 4.14 -45.49
N GLU A 987 34.41 4.62 -44.26
CA GLU A 987 34.86 3.99 -43.01
C GLU A 987 33.84 2.94 -42.47
N LEU A 988 32.68 2.81 -43.12
CA LEU A 988 31.62 1.86 -42.73
C LEU A 988 31.88 0.44 -43.26
N ILE A 989 31.94 -0.53 -42.34
CA ILE A 989 32.09 -1.96 -42.66
C ILE A 989 30.72 -2.65 -42.76
N ILE A 990 29.78 -2.25 -41.91
CA ILE A 990 28.44 -2.85 -41.78
C ILE A 990 27.41 -1.73 -41.66
N LEU A 991 26.34 -1.81 -42.44
CA LEU A 991 25.17 -0.94 -42.35
C LEU A 991 23.90 -1.79 -42.34
N ALA A 992 23.06 -1.61 -41.33
CA ALA A 992 21.77 -2.27 -41.19
C ALA A 992 20.69 -1.24 -40.85
N GLU A 993 19.61 -1.20 -41.64
CA GLU A 993 18.42 -0.39 -41.32
C GLU A 993 17.51 -1.04 -40.27
N LYS A 994 17.61 -2.37 -40.14
CA LYS A 994 16.89 -3.15 -39.14
C LYS A 994 17.84 -3.54 -38.03
N SER A 995 17.78 -2.82 -36.92
CA SER A 995 18.57 -3.03 -35.72
C SER A 995 17.71 -3.01 -34.48
N MET A 996 18.15 -3.71 -33.43
CA MET A 996 17.59 -3.58 -32.09
C MET A 996 18.61 -3.08 -31.10
N GLY A 997 18.15 -2.19 -30.23
CA GLY A 997 18.98 -1.46 -29.28
C GLY A 997 19.47 -0.12 -29.81
N ASN A 998 19.85 0.76 -28.89
CA ASN A 998 20.49 2.03 -29.16
C ASN A 998 21.69 2.16 -28.22
N GLY A 999 22.88 2.44 -28.75
CA GLY A 999 24.09 2.55 -27.95
C GLY A 999 25.35 2.69 -28.78
N LYS A 1000 26.46 3.04 -28.13
CA LYS A 1000 27.79 3.15 -28.72
C LYS A 1000 28.73 2.17 -28.00
N ILE A 1001 29.40 1.31 -28.77
CA ILE A 1001 30.41 0.38 -28.25
C ILE A 1001 31.74 0.70 -28.94
N GLU A 1002 32.75 1.09 -28.16
CA GLU A 1002 34.05 1.51 -28.69
C GLU A 1002 35.14 0.43 -28.52
N ASP A 1003 34.91 -0.57 -27.66
CA ASP A 1003 35.93 -1.52 -27.20
C ASP A 1003 35.90 -2.89 -27.92
N ILE A 1004 35.39 -2.96 -29.15
CA ILE A 1004 35.35 -4.21 -29.93
C ILE A 1004 36.47 -4.22 -30.97
N THR A 1005 37.34 -5.23 -30.90
CA THR A 1005 38.48 -5.42 -31.81
C THR A 1005 38.42 -6.74 -32.59
N ASN A 1006 37.48 -7.62 -32.26
CA ASN A 1006 37.39 -8.97 -32.81
C ASN A 1006 36.06 -9.18 -33.57
N LEU A 1007 36.12 -9.97 -34.64
CA LEU A 1007 35.00 -10.34 -35.49
C LEU A 1007 35.06 -11.85 -35.70
N ILE A 1008 33.95 -12.54 -35.46
CA ILE A 1008 33.74 -13.96 -35.74
C ILE A 1008 32.62 -14.07 -36.77
N TYR A 1009 32.83 -14.80 -37.85
CA TYR A 1009 31.80 -14.99 -38.87
C TYR A 1009 31.79 -16.37 -39.50
N VAL A 1010 30.60 -16.83 -39.85
CA VAL A 1010 30.41 -18.05 -40.65
C VAL A 1010 30.81 -17.75 -42.09
N ILE A 1011 31.71 -18.55 -42.65
CA ILE A 1011 32.21 -18.39 -44.01
C ILE A 1011 31.05 -18.65 -45.00
N PRO A 1012 30.57 -17.64 -45.76
CA PRO A 1012 29.39 -17.78 -46.61
C PRO A 1012 29.53 -18.90 -47.65
N GLU A 1013 30.72 -19.08 -48.22
CA GLU A 1013 31.00 -20.08 -49.26
C GLU A 1013 31.02 -21.51 -48.73
N LYS A 1014 31.26 -21.69 -47.42
CA LYS A 1014 31.27 -23.01 -46.76
C LYS A 1014 29.96 -23.31 -46.03
N PHE A 1015 29.00 -22.38 -46.02
CA PHE A 1015 27.75 -22.56 -45.30
C PHE A 1015 26.89 -23.68 -45.91
N ASN A 1016 26.40 -24.58 -45.05
CA ASN A 1016 25.46 -25.63 -45.45
C ASN A 1016 24.36 -25.76 -44.39
N LYS A 1017 23.10 -25.58 -44.81
CA LYS A 1017 21.90 -25.68 -43.95
C LYS A 1017 21.73 -27.02 -43.25
N LEU A 1018 22.34 -28.10 -43.76
CA LEU A 1018 22.31 -29.43 -43.13
C LEU A 1018 23.38 -29.61 -42.06
N ARG A 1019 24.36 -28.69 -41.97
CA ARG A 1019 25.50 -28.76 -41.03
C ARG A 1019 25.50 -27.66 -39.98
N THR A 1020 24.37 -26.97 -39.79
CA THR A 1020 24.23 -25.86 -38.82
C THR A 1020 24.56 -26.26 -37.37
N ARG A 1021 24.39 -27.53 -37.00
CA ARG A 1021 24.83 -28.06 -35.69
C ARG A 1021 26.34 -28.17 -35.54
N GLU A 1022 27.07 -28.45 -36.63
CA GLU A 1022 28.54 -28.48 -36.62
C GLU A 1022 29.07 -27.04 -36.52
N ILE A 1023 28.45 -26.11 -37.25
CA ILE A 1023 28.74 -24.67 -37.18
C ILE A 1023 28.55 -24.15 -35.73
N ALA A 1024 27.47 -24.56 -35.06
CA ALA A 1024 27.25 -24.18 -33.66
C ALA A 1024 28.37 -24.66 -32.71
N ARG A 1025 28.99 -25.82 -32.97
CA ARG A 1025 30.12 -26.33 -32.18
C ARG A 1025 31.41 -25.56 -32.47
N ASP A 1026 31.67 -25.22 -33.72
CA ASP A 1026 32.82 -24.38 -34.09
C ASP A 1026 32.75 -23.03 -33.38
N ILE A 1027 31.55 -22.44 -33.31
CA ILE A 1027 31.30 -21.18 -32.59
C ILE A 1027 31.51 -21.35 -31.08
N GLU A 1028 31.05 -22.45 -30.49
CA GLU A 1028 31.28 -22.74 -29.07
C GLU A 1028 32.77 -22.77 -28.72
N VAL A 1029 33.60 -23.41 -29.56
CA VAL A 1029 35.06 -23.47 -29.39
C VAL A 1029 35.68 -22.07 -29.44
N LEU A 1030 35.31 -21.27 -30.44
CA LEU A 1030 35.83 -19.91 -30.58
C LEU A 1030 35.36 -18.98 -29.45
N ASN A 1031 34.09 -19.09 -29.03
CA ASN A 1031 33.56 -18.34 -27.90
C ASN A 1031 34.30 -18.69 -26.60
N ALA A 1032 34.58 -19.98 -26.34
CA ALA A 1032 35.35 -20.40 -25.17
C ALA A 1032 36.78 -19.79 -25.16
N SER A 1033 37.44 -19.71 -26.32
CA SER A 1033 38.72 -19.02 -26.48
C SER A 1033 38.61 -17.52 -26.14
N MET A 1034 37.56 -16.85 -26.63
CA MET A 1034 37.29 -15.44 -26.36
C MET A 1034 36.96 -15.15 -24.88
N VAL A 1035 36.18 -16.03 -24.24
CA VAL A 1035 35.88 -15.98 -22.80
C VAL A 1035 37.16 -16.05 -21.98
N ASN A 1036 38.03 -17.03 -22.26
CA ASN A 1036 39.31 -17.21 -21.56
C ASN A 1036 40.25 -16.00 -21.73
N GLN A 1037 40.25 -15.38 -22.90
CA GLN A 1037 41.05 -14.19 -23.20
C GLN A 1037 40.38 -12.88 -22.76
N LYS A 1038 39.14 -12.94 -22.26
CA LYS A 1038 38.28 -11.80 -21.94
C LYS A 1038 38.11 -10.80 -23.09
N ARG A 1039 37.99 -11.30 -24.33
CA ARG A 1039 37.85 -10.49 -25.54
C ARG A 1039 36.42 -10.53 -26.06
N LYS A 1040 35.86 -9.35 -26.31
CA LYS A 1040 34.52 -9.16 -26.86
C LYS A 1040 34.57 -9.16 -28.39
N TYR A 1041 33.53 -9.65 -29.06
CA TYR A 1041 33.51 -9.77 -30.52
C TYR A 1041 32.16 -9.47 -31.16
N VAL A 1042 32.18 -9.20 -32.47
CA VAL A 1042 30.99 -9.19 -33.35
C VAL A 1042 30.80 -10.58 -33.94
N LEU A 1043 29.58 -11.12 -33.93
CA LEU A 1043 29.22 -12.40 -34.51
C LEU A 1043 28.37 -12.20 -35.77
N ILE A 1044 28.74 -12.81 -36.90
CA ILE A 1044 27.98 -12.75 -38.16
C ILE A 1044 27.68 -14.14 -38.68
N GLY A 1045 26.43 -14.41 -39.05
CA GLY A 1045 26.09 -15.71 -39.64
C GLY A 1045 24.74 -15.75 -40.36
N PRO A 1046 24.56 -16.74 -41.24
CA PRO A 1046 23.35 -16.86 -42.03
C PRO A 1046 22.17 -17.47 -41.25
N GLY A 1047 20.99 -16.87 -41.43
CA GLY A 1047 19.72 -17.19 -40.76
C GLY A 1047 19.72 -16.96 -39.26
N ARG A 1048 18.78 -17.61 -38.57
CA ARG A 1048 18.48 -17.30 -37.16
C ARG A 1048 19.50 -17.87 -36.18
N TRP A 1049 19.97 -17.06 -35.24
CA TRP A 1049 20.72 -17.55 -34.09
C TRP A 1049 19.77 -18.12 -33.02
N GLY A 1050 20.10 -19.30 -32.50
CA GLY A 1050 19.33 -19.96 -31.44
C GLY A 1050 18.01 -20.59 -31.90
N ALA A 1051 17.86 -20.87 -33.19
CA ALA A 1051 16.71 -21.59 -33.72
C ALA A 1051 16.73 -23.07 -33.29
N ARG A 1052 15.60 -23.60 -32.79
CA ARG A 1052 15.47 -25.06 -32.51
C ARG A 1052 15.45 -25.90 -33.78
N ASP A 1053 14.94 -25.34 -34.88
CA ASP A 1053 14.96 -25.98 -36.20
C ASP A 1053 16.28 -25.63 -36.92
N PRO A 1054 17.18 -26.61 -37.15
CA PRO A 1054 18.47 -26.39 -37.80
C PRO A 1054 18.35 -25.98 -39.28
N LEU A 1055 17.17 -26.10 -39.90
CA LEU A 1055 16.92 -25.77 -41.30
C LEU A 1055 16.60 -24.30 -41.56
N ILE A 1056 16.36 -23.52 -40.51
CA ILE A 1056 16.03 -22.08 -40.60
C ILE A 1056 17.06 -21.19 -39.88
N GLY A 1057 18.05 -21.80 -39.23
CA GLY A 1057 19.06 -21.08 -38.46
C GLY A 1057 20.13 -21.97 -37.83
N ILE A 1058 21.04 -21.34 -37.10
CA ILE A 1058 22.14 -21.98 -36.39
C ILE A 1058 21.70 -22.22 -34.93
N PRO A 1059 21.58 -23.48 -34.48
CA PRO A 1059 21.02 -23.85 -33.17
C PRO A 1059 22.05 -23.67 -32.04
N VAL A 1060 22.48 -22.42 -31.78
CA VAL A 1060 23.35 -22.08 -30.64
C VAL A 1060 22.53 -21.83 -29.37
N ASN A 1061 23.06 -22.26 -28.23
CA ASN A 1061 22.58 -21.86 -26.91
C ASN A 1061 23.29 -20.58 -26.46
N TRP A 1062 22.67 -19.82 -25.56
CA TRP A 1062 23.26 -18.57 -25.05
C TRP A 1062 24.71 -18.70 -24.53
N PRO A 1063 25.07 -19.72 -23.71
CA PRO A 1063 26.45 -19.89 -23.26
C PRO A 1063 27.48 -20.05 -24.38
N GLN A 1064 27.06 -20.53 -25.56
CA GLN A 1064 27.96 -20.73 -26.70
C GLN A 1064 28.32 -19.43 -27.44
N ILE A 1065 27.61 -18.33 -27.16
CA ILE A 1065 27.86 -17.02 -27.80
C ILE A 1065 27.88 -15.87 -26.78
N SER A 1066 28.04 -16.19 -25.50
CA SER A 1066 27.82 -15.26 -24.37
C SER A 1066 28.72 -14.03 -24.35
N TYR A 1067 29.87 -14.06 -25.04
CA TYR A 1067 30.81 -12.94 -25.12
C TYR A 1067 30.64 -12.07 -26.39
N ALA A 1068 29.68 -12.41 -27.27
CA ALA A 1068 29.32 -11.57 -28.40
C ALA A 1068 28.68 -10.26 -27.89
N GLN A 1069 29.15 -9.12 -28.40
CA GLN A 1069 28.57 -7.79 -28.10
C GLN A 1069 27.68 -7.29 -29.23
N VAL A 1070 27.84 -7.84 -30.42
CA VAL A 1070 26.99 -7.57 -31.58
C VAL A 1070 26.73 -8.90 -32.28
N ILE A 1071 25.48 -9.17 -32.63
CA ILE A 1071 25.05 -10.35 -33.38
C ILE A 1071 24.37 -9.89 -34.67
N ILE A 1072 24.79 -10.46 -35.80
CA ILE A 1072 24.33 -10.08 -37.13
C ILE A 1072 23.81 -11.33 -37.83
N GLU A 1073 22.55 -11.24 -38.24
CA GLU A 1073 21.89 -12.26 -39.03
C GLU A 1073 21.86 -11.84 -40.50
N THR A 1074 22.32 -12.73 -41.38
CA THR A 1074 22.37 -12.49 -42.82
C THR A 1074 21.50 -13.49 -43.58
N SER A 1075 20.81 -13.05 -44.64
CA SER A 1075 20.15 -13.98 -45.55
C SER A 1075 21.08 -14.39 -46.69
N LEU A 1076 20.80 -15.54 -47.31
CA LEU A 1076 21.43 -16.00 -48.56
C LEU A 1076 20.35 -16.21 -49.63
N GLU A 1077 20.72 -16.33 -50.91
CA GLU A 1077 19.77 -16.52 -52.04
C GLU A 1077 18.74 -17.64 -51.78
N ASP A 1078 19.15 -18.75 -51.16
CA ASP A 1078 18.30 -19.89 -50.81
C ASP A 1078 18.04 -20.04 -49.28
N PHE A 1079 18.26 -18.98 -48.50
CA PHE A 1079 18.13 -19.00 -47.02
C PHE A 1079 17.59 -17.64 -46.50
N PRO A 1080 16.25 -17.44 -46.50
CA PRO A 1080 15.65 -16.16 -46.12
C PRO A 1080 15.68 -15.91 -44.61
N LEU A 1081 15.67 -14.63 -44.22
CA LEU A 1081 15.57 -14.18 -42.83
C LEU A 1081 14.11 -13.86 -42.47
N ASP A 1082 13.51 -14.61 -41.55
CA ASP A 1082 12.17 -14.35 -41.01
C ASP A 1082 12.23 -13.49 -39.73
N ALA A 1083 11.27 -12.60 -39.51
CA ALA A 1083 11.23 -11.67 -38.36
C ALA A 1083 11.20 -12.39 -36.99
N SER A 1084 12.24 -12.17 -36.16
CA SER A 1084 12.45 -12.86 -34.88
C SER A 1084 12.02 -11.96 -33.71
N LEU A 1085 10.80 -12.18 -33.20
CA LEU A 1085 10.16 -11.26 -32.24
C LEU A 1085 9.71 -11.88 -30.91
N GLY A 1086 10.03 -13.15 -30.62
CA GLY A 1086 9.41 -13.83 -29.48
C GLY A 1086 10.09 -15.07 -28.91
N SER A 1087 11.41 -15.21 -28.97
CA SER A 1087 12.12 -16.34 -28.33
C SER A 1087 12.77 -15.94 -27.00
N HIS A 1088 12.97 -16.90 -26.09
CA HIS A 1088 13.80 -16.70 -24.88
C HIS A 1088 15.22 -16.20 -25.20
N PHE A 1089 15.75 -16.61 -26.35
CA PHE A 1089 17.02 -16.14 -26.89
C PHE A 1089 17.01 -14.61 -27.11
N PHE A 1090 15.89 -14.10 -27.64
CA PHE A 1090 15.71 -12.67 -27.91
C PHE A 1090 15.74 -11.82 -26.63
N HIS A 1091 15.07 -12.28 -25.56
CA HIS A 1091 15.11 -11.63 -24.25
C HIS A 1091 16.53 -11.52 -23.69
N ASN A 1092 17.35 -12.57 -23.82
CA ASN A 1092 18.73 -12.55 -23.34
C ASN A 1092 19.61 -11.56 -24.11
N VAL A 1093 19.43 -11.45 -25.43
CA VAL A 1093 20.14 -10.47 -26.27
C VAL A 1093 19.83 -9.04 -25.83
N THR A 1094 18.56 -8.74 -25.56
CA THR A 1094 18.15 -7.41 -25.06
C THR A 1094 18.65 -7.15 -23.64
N SER A 1095 18.58 -8.13 -22.73
CA SER A 1095 19.00 -7.96 -21.33
C SER A 1095 20.50 -7.75 -21.16
N MET A 1096 21.32 -8.29 -22.07
CA MET A 1096 22.77 -8.19 -22.02
C MET A 1096 23.34 -7.01 -22.81
N ASN A 1097 22.48 -6.09 -23.28
CA ASN A 1097 22.86 -4.96 -24.14
C ASN A 1097 23.67 -5.38 -25.38
N VAL A 1098 23.32 -6.52 -25.98
CA VAL A 1098 23.96 -7.00 -27.21
C VAL A 1098 23.27 -6.34 -28.41
N GLY A 1099 24.05 -5.68 -29.27
CA GLY A 1099 23.52 -5.10 -30.50
C GLY A 1099 23.06 -6.20 -31.46
N TYR A 1100 21.86 -6.10 -32.00
CA TYR A 1100 21.32 -7.14 -32.89
C TYR A 1100 20.90 -6.54 -34.23
N PHE A 1101 21.47 -7.07 -35.32
CA PHE A 1101 21.30 -6.54 -36.67
C PHE A 1101 20.76 -7.62 -37.63
N SER A 1102 19.86 -7.23 -38.52
CA SER A 1102 19.33 -8.11 -39.57
C SER A 1102 19.61 -7.51 -40.95
N ILE A 1103 20.38 -8.22 -41.78
CA ILE A 1103 20.79 -7.77 -43.11
C ILE A 1103 20.28 -8.76 -44.16
N GLN A 1104 19.44 -8.28 -45.07
CA GLN A 1104 18.95 -9.08 -46.19
C GLN A 1104 19.86 -8.96 -47.41
N HIS A 1105 20.07 -10.08 -48.10
CA HIS A 1105 20.92 -10.24 -49.28
C HIS A 1105 20.52 -9.31 -50.43
N ASN A 1106 19.22 -9.03 -50.59
CA ASN A 1106 18.66 -8.23 -51.68
C ASN A 1106 18.26 -6.79 -51.25
N SER A 1107 18.79 -6.26 -50.15
CA SER A 1107 18.51 -4.89 -49.73
C SER A 1107 19.42 -3.89 -50.44
N GLY A 1108 18.86 -2.84 -51.05
CA GLY A 1108 19.64 -1.76 -51.68
C GLY A 1108 20.30 -0.79 -50.69
N SER A 1109 19.92 -0.85 -49.41
CA SER A 1109 20.28 0.13 -48.37
C SER A 1109 21.09 -0.45 -47.20
N SER A 1110 21.15 -1.78 -47.04
CA SER A 1110 21.91 -2.47 -45.98
C SER A 1110 22.96 -3.40 -46.59
N TYR A 1111 24.19 -3.41 -46.08
CA TYR A 1111 25.29 -4.19 -46.64
C TYR A 1111 26.35 -4.58 -45.61
N ILE A 1112 27.11 -5.63 -45.95
CA ILE A 1112 28.35 -6.03 -45.29
C ILE A 1112 29.47 -5.98 -46.33
N ARG A 1113 30.56 -5.25 -46.04
CA ARG A 1113 31.74 -5.20 -46.92
C ARG A 1113 32.65 -6.40 -46.69
N TRP A 1114 32.28 -7.53 -47.28
CA TRP A 1114 33.04 -8.78 -47.21
C TRP A 1114 34.46 -8.66 -47.77
N ASP A 1115 34.69 -7.78 -48.74
CA ASP A 1115 36.01 -7.47 -49.29
C ASP A 1115 36.98 -6.93 -48.24
N ILE A 1116 36.53 -6.00 -47.38
CA ILE A 1116 37.32 -5.44 -46.28
C ILE A 1116 37.57 -6.51 -45.21
N ILE A 1117 36.54 -7.27 -44.84
CA ILE A 1117 36.62 -8.33 -43.82
C ILE A 1117 37.60 -9.44 -44.27
N ASN A 1118 37.48 -9.91 -45.51
CA ASN A 1118 38.31 -10.97 -46.07
C ASN A 1118 39.78 -10.55 -46.28
N SER A 1119 40.07 -9.25 -46.33
CA SER A 1119 41.44 -8.72 -46.41
C SER A 1119 42.16 -8.63 -45.05
N GLN A 1120 41.45 -8.81 -43.92
CA GLN A 1120 42.05 -8.73 -42.59
C GLN A 1120 42.87 -9.98 -42.25
N GLN A 1121 43.75 -9.86 -41.26
CA GLN A 1121 44.52 -11.00 -40.75
C GLN A 1121 43.62 -12.01 -40.04
N VAL A 1122 43.61 -13.25 -40.53
CA VAL A 1122 42.93 -14.38 -39.88
C VAL A 1122 43.75 -14.83 -38.66
N VAL A 1123 43.13 -14.86 -37.48
CA VAL A 1123 43.76 -15.31 -36.23
C VAL A 1123 43.52 -16.79 -35.99
N GLU A 1124 42.30 -17.27 -36.25
CA GLU A 1124 41.87 -18.66 -36.07
C GLU A 1124 40.83 -18.98 -37.17
N GLU A 1125 40.82 -20.22 -37.69
CA GLU A 1125 39.83 -20.68 -38.68
C GLU A 1125 39.48 -22.13 -38.38
N THR A 1126 38.19 -22.42 -38.30
CA THR A 1126 37.62 -23.76 -38.16
C THR A 1126 37.10 -24.27 -39.51
N GLU A 1127 36.35 -25.38 -39.55
CA GLU A 1127 35.82 -25.89 -40.81
C GLU A 1127 34.86 -24.89 -41.46
N TYR A 1128 34.00 -24.23 -40.67
CA TYR A 1128 32.96 -23.33 -41.17
C TYR A 1128 33.05 -21.87 -40.69
N VAL A 1129 33.88 -21.56 -39.69
CA VAL A 1129 33.89 -20.25 -39.00
C VAL A 1129 35.30 -19.65 -38.94
N ARG A 1130 35.40 -18.35 -39.13
CA ARG A 1130 36.62 -17.53 -39.00
C ARG A 1130 36.51 -16.49 -37.91
#